data_AF-A0A1H4L5G1-F1
#
_entry.id   AF-A0A1H4L5G1-F1
#
_cell.length_a   1.000
_cell.length_b   1.000
_cell.length_c   1.000
_cell.angle_alpha   90.00
_cell.angle_beta   90.00
_cell.angle_gamma   90.00
#
_symmetry.space_group_name_H-M   'P 1'
#
loop_
_entity.id
_entity.type
_entity.pdbx_description
1 polymer ?
#
loop_
_entity_poly.entity_id
_entity_poly.type
_entity_poly.pdbx_seq_one_letter_code
_entity_poly.pdbx_strand_id
1 'polypeptide(L)'
;MKRKTNQFIKIGIILFLFACSVYGFYSDNNSLLKSNISNSKNTFSKSNYFINKKSPLVSFIGNSGKHKETLSHIQQLCDYTKIPFSTISNENLKDEKFEIPNTLKIIFLDKTELLSKKAIEKLILFTVNGGTIIFTNLPTDKRLNYLIGLQKKSSLHSYNTTAKGVLFNNNFTPNLNKIEIFKDLIHYGFNKGSFNKSIKTILTSVNEKNYPVILQNNVGSGKVILFNTTFEISKYERGLLFPCIISSLEGVPYPIANINTIFLDDFPSPVYPFMKEPILSEYNVSSQKFVKDIWWSDMLKLAKRYNINYTTTIIFDYDENVEPPFSYKQWNSARENFIPIPHQITQDVLNQNHELGIHGYNHVSLLKKSWTSENIKIAMNSVKKMWSISNYGHHPISYIPPSNYIDKQGLLALHEGLPSLKYMCSLYTGKFKKGGDREFNPEPYTNEMFDFPRNTSGFYLNTFKKYLKESMFLYTGVWSHFVHPDDIYQIPIMGNLKTKGEFSFRNELGLNWRKTNDQNLPGMYPTFEKLIQNHIKNYPLTKFPNIKIGGKLVSQLRVDDFQHKKNDRFYIVQNLTSPKKEHDWFVYISNKKAKKTFQYLVGKNYVFTKTKLLDGFIVNIKTTDGKLSIPKLEKEADHLFSKDILTEFNNYLTYKETIKDILNEKLKTLREKIFESDILSIETWKEYAKYSGWAKQEKLFWNDLENYYYKHQNFNAACLPEKMAKLIWYPSEKSKLIWLERKIITANDIHTKLNLLKEYIKNHNSKKNQKSIQEKLQLISKLNPTIENKIAYISTYLWNKSNDKLAVLNELQVSVDYKYIANELAWYFYEKKQLSKALEWASISDKITIETQLYWLFEAKKNAELESFYSNFKYKSNEEKFLADKTMIDLYLANEEFLKAWSVATQISTSHREYQSIRKKLNTFFLYQKRNTQKLLLNNDSFLFKKTTDSIQRIIMLEENNLYSIQSILNTNRADISTFDKKFTYSFINSKKHVHNFSFTHSLVNDIVNKKGKSFSLYGINYQFENSKSFSQVLSYSGNFGFETDRNNYFFQLGIQGSYNLENSLFALNYKTSPVRNNVGFEDFLYVNTLGCYYEKNFKNKINTTAYLETNYYTDDNSDITLSLSINYPVYKYGNNIFRTVAESTHSIGSADLNGIPYWMTTNRHFAGGGLQYQLNTDIDKTFILLDGMYFYDSYSSYFSRYRAKLNFHLRKNFTINFSGELFQHDLYYSNTFNIGLSYYIP
;
A
#
# COMPACT_ATOMS: atom_id res chain seq x y z
N MET A 1 -23.85 52.54 -37.53
CA MET A 1 -24.03 51.08 -37.34
C MET A 1 -22.72 50.27 -37.27
N LYS A 2 -21.86 50.19 -38.29
CA LYS A 2 -20.66 49.30 -38.32
C LYS A 2 -19.65 49.40 -37.16
N ARG A 3 -19.53 50.55 -36.47
CA ARG A 3 -18.55 50.74 -35.38
C ARG A 3 -19.00 50.23 -34.00
N LYS A 4 -20.30 50.25 -33.69
CA LYS A 4 -20.84 49.78 -32.40
C LYS A 4 -21.10 48.26 -32.37
N THR A 5 -21.49 47.66 -33.50
CA THR A 5 -21.67 46.20 -33.65
C THR A 5 -20.35 45.44 -33.49
N ASN A 6 -19.23 46.01 -33.94
CA ASN A 6 -17.88 45.46 -33.72
C ASN A 6 -17.42 45.56 -32.26
N GLN A 7 -17.98 46.47 -31.47
CA GLN A 7 -17.68 46.60 -30.04
C GLN A 7 -18.44 45.54 -29.23
N PHE A 8 -19.70 45.26 -29.56
CA PHE A 8 -20.50 44.19 -28.96
C PHE A 8 -19.95 42.78 -29.26
N ILE A 9 -19.53 42.52 -30.50
CA ILE A 9 -18.87 41.25 -30.87
C ILE A 9 -17.53 41.10 -30.14
N LYS A 10 -16.77 42.19 -29.97
CA LYS A 10 -15.53 42.17 -29.19
C LYS A 10 -15.76 41.94 -27.70
N ILE A 11 -16.80 42.51 -27.09
CA ILE A 11 -17.14 42.27 -25.68
C ILE A 11 -17.59 40.81 -25.47
N GLY A 12 -18.38 40.25 -26.40
CA GLY A 12 -18.76 38.83 -26.39
C GLY A 12 -17.55 37.89 -26.54
N ILE A 13 -16.59 38.21 -27.42
CA ILE A 13 -15.33 37.45 -27.58
C ILE A 13 -14.44 37.60 -26.34
N ILE A 14 -14.37 38.78 -25.73
CA ILE A 14 -13.58 39.04 -24.52
C ILE A 14 -14.15 38.29 -23.31
N LEU A 15 -15.48 38.21 -23.16
CA LEU A 15 -16.14 37.43 -22.10
C LEU A 15 -16.02 35.92 -22.33
N PHE A 16 -16.06 35.46 -23.59
CA PHE A 16 -15.78 34.06 -23.95
C PHE A 16 -14.33 33.68 -23.65
N LEU A 17 -13.38 34.57 -23.97
CA LEU A 17 -11.97 34.40 -23.60
C LEU A 17 -11.73 34.50 -22.08
N PHE A 18 -12.50 35.32 -21.36
CA PHE A 18 -12.45 35.41 -19.90
C PHE A 18 -12.94 34.10 -19.25
N ALA A 19 -14.02 33.51 -19.74
CA ALA A 19 -14.52 32.20 -19.31
C ALA A 19 -13.51 31.06 -19.60
N CYS A 20 -12.81 31.10 -20.74
CA CYS A 20 -11.69 30.20 -21.04
C CYS A 20 -10.46 30.46 -20.14
N SER A 21 -10.20 31.71 -19.75
CA SER A 21 -9.06 32.07 -18.90
C SER A 21 -9.25 31.69 -17.43
N VAL A 22 -10.49 31.68 -16.91
CA VAL A 22 -10.80 31.14 -15.57
C VAL A 22 -10.59 29.62 -15.52
N TYR A 23 -10.73 28.92 -16.65
CA TYR A 23 -10.37 27.50 -16.78
C TYR A 23 -8.85 27.29 -16.82
N GLY A 24 -8.09 28.20 -17.43
CA GLY A 24 -6.62 28.17 -17.47
C GLY A 24 -5.93 28.63 -16.16
N PHE A 25 -6.54 29.56 -15.41
CA PHE A 25 -5.95 30.08 -14.17
C PHE A 25 -5.98 29.10 -12.99
N TYR A 26 -6.72 27.99 -13.10
CA TYR A 26 -6.69 26.90 -12.12
C TYR A 26 -5.79 25.73 -12.53
N SER A 27 -5.25 25.71 -13.76
CA SER A 27 -4.38 24.63 -14.25
C SER A 27 -2.88 24.91 -14.15
N ASP A 28 -2.44 26.14 -13.85
CA ASP A 28 -1.01 26.51 -14.00
C ASP A 28 -0.25 26.95 -12.73
N ASN A 29 -0.85 26.91 -11.54
CA ASN A 29 -0.12 27.20 -10.28
C ASN A 29 0.53 25.98 -9.60
N ASN A 30 0.79 24.90 -10.34
CA ASN A 30 1.53 23.73 -9.84
C ASN A 30 2.89 23.50 -10.53
N SER A 31 3.37 24.44 -11.36
CA SER A 31 4.58 24.24 -12.18
C SER A 31 5.82 25.01 -11.72
N LEU A 32 5.74 25.89 -10.72
CA LEU A 32 6.85 26.75 -10.24
C LEU A 32 7.56 26.28 -8.95
N LEU A 33 7.47 25.00 -8.62
CA LEU A 33 8.34 24.32 -7.63
C LEU A 33 9.18 23.20 -8.27
N LYS A 34 9.60 23.37 -9.53
CA LYS A 34 10.69 22.60 -10.13
C LYS A 34 12.03 23.30 -9.91
N SER A 35 12.46 23.38 -8.67
CA SER A 35 13.87 23.63 -8.36
C SER A 35 14.63 22.30 -8.36
N ASN A 36 15.56 22.15 -9.31
CA ASN A 36 16.79 21.37 -9.21
C ASN A 36 16.70 20.01 -8.48
N ILE A 37 16.32 18.96 -9.21
CA ILE A 37 16.77 17.59 -8.88
C ILE A 37 17.86 17.23 -9.88
N SER A 38 19.07 17.70 -9.57
CA SER A 38 20.29 17.11 -10.11
C SER A 38 20.38 15.65 -9.66
N ASN A 39 20.59 14.75 -10.61
CA ASN A 39 20.94 13.35 -10.38
C ASN A 39 22.27 13.24 -9.60
N SER A 40 22.22 13.29 -8.27
CA SER A 40 23.23 12.67 -7.41
C SER A 40 22.68 11.33 -6.93
N LYS A 41 23.41 10.24 -7.20
CA LYS A 41 23.13 8.93 -6.59
C LYS A 41 23.28 9.06 -5.07
N ASN A 42 22.20 9.36 -4.36
CA ASN A 42 22.18 9.41 -2.90
C ASN A 42 22.20 7.98 -2.37
N THR A 43 23.39 7.49 -2.03
CA THR A 43 23.61 6.24 -1.30
C THR A 43 23.52 6.49 0.21
N PHE A 44 22.94 5.54 0.93
CA PHE A 44 22.98 5.47 2.38
C PHE A 44 24.30 4.84 2.82
N SER A 45 24.91 5.42 3.85
CA SER A 45 26.15 4.92 4.44
C SER A 45 25.86 4.13 5.71
N LYS A 46 26.63 3.05 5.92
CA LYS A 46 26.54 2.28 7.17
C LYS A 46 27.21 3.07 8.29
N SER A 47 26.61 3.05 9.48
CA SER A 47 27.25 3.61 10.67
C SER A 47 28.54 2.87 10.98
N ASN A 48 29.60 3.62 11.26
CA ASN A 48 30.90 3.11 11.71
C ASN A 48 31.22 3.58 13.14
N TYR A 49 30.21 4.06 13.88
CA TYR A 49 30.43 4.71 15.18
C TYR A 49 31.12 3.79 16.21
N PHE A 50 30.85 2.49 16.15
CA PHE A 50 31.40 1.48 17.07
C PHE A 50 32.87 1.08 16.79
N ILE A 51 33.50 1.58 15.73
CA ILE A 51 34.87 1.16 15.35
C ILE A 51 35.91 1.87 16.23
N ASN A 52 36.56 1.10 17.12
CA ASN A 52 37.79 1.38 17.87
C ASN A 52 38.01 2.86 18.26
N LYS A 53 37.14 3.36 19.16
CA LYS A 53 37.34 4.69 19.77
C LYS A 53 38.49 4.63 20.77
N LYS A 54 39.33 5.68 20.80
CA LYS A 54 40.48 5.82 21.74
C LYS A 54 40.07 5.85 23.22
N SER A 55 38.79 6.08 23.53
CA SER A 55 38.27 6.16 24.90
C SER A 55 36.95 5.39 25.02
N PRO A 56 36.99 4.05 25.04
CA PRO A 56 35.81 3.20 25.10
C PRO A 56 35.16 3.24 26.49
N LEU A 57 33.84 3.05 26.54
CA LEU A 57 33.08 2.80 27.78
C LEU A 57 32.75 1.31 27.93
N VAL A 58 32.57 0.62 26.80
CA VAL A 58 32.25 -0.79 26.69
C VAL A 58 33.34 -1.50 25.90
N SER A 59 33.80 -2.64 26.39
CA SER A 59 34.71 -3.52 25.66
C SER A 59 34.23 -4.96 25.66
N PHE A 60 34.68 -5.71 24.67
CA PHE A 60 34.49 -7.16 24.57
C PHE A 60 35.84 -7.88 24.55
N ILE A 61 35.93 -8.96 25.32
CA ILE A 61 37.06 -9.92 25.29
C ILE A 61 36.52 -11.28 24.83
N GLY A 62 37.08 -11.81 23.75
CA GLY A 62 36.75 -13.11 23.19
C GLY A 62 37.60 -13.44 21.96
N ASN A 63 37.63 -14.70 21.53
CA ASN A 63 38.46 -15.13 20.40
C ASN A 63 37.87 -14.64 19.05
N SER A 64 38.71 -14.17 18.13
CA SER A 64 38.28 -13.50 16.89
C SER A 64 37.61 -14.42 15.85
N GLY A 65 37.75 -15.75 16.01
CA GLY A 65 37.23 -16.76 15.07
C GLY A 65 35.79 -17.23 15.31
N LYS A 66 35.47 -17.73 16.52
CA LYS A 66 34.18 -18.39 16.86
C LYS A 66 33.14 -17.50 17.56
N HIS A 67 33.50 -16.29 17.99
CA HIS A 67 32.69 -15.44 18.88
C HIS A 67 32.04 -14.25 18.14
N LYS A 68 31.89 -14.36 16.82
CA LYS A 68 31.40 -13.26 15.96
C LYS A 68 29.96 -12.85 16.26
N GLU A 69 29.12 -13.77 16.73
CA GLU A 69 27.67 -13.52 16.86
C GLU A 69 27.33 -12.62 18.06
N THR A 70 27.68 -13.02 19.29
CA THR A 70 27.52 -12.19 20.50
C THR A 70 28.18 -10.81 20.34
N LEU A 71 29.42 -10.79 19.85
CA LEU A 71 30.17 -9.56 19.59
C LEU A 71 29.40 -8.63 18.63
N SER A 72 28.86 -9.17 17.53
CA SER A 72 28.13 -8.36 16.54
C SER A 72 26.88 -7.70 17.14
N HIS A 73 26.21 -8.34 18.08
CA HIS A 73 25.02 -7.80 18.73
C HIS A 73 25.36 -6.74 19.78
N ILE A 74 26.45 -6.89 20.53
CA ILE A 74 26.96 -5.85 21.44
C ILE A 74 27.41 -4.64 20.62
N GLN A 75 28.13 -4.86 19.52
CA GLN A 75 28.52 -3.80 18.58
C GLN A 75 27.29 -3.07 18.03
N GLN A 76 26.27 -3.80 17.58
CA GLN A 76 25.05 -3.21 17.04
C GLN A 76 24.27 -2.40 18.10
N LEU A 77 24.22 -2.86 19.35
CA LEU A 77 23.63 -2.10 20.47
C LEU A 77 24.40 -0.80 20.75
N CYS A 78 25.72 -0.88 20.84
CA CYS A 78 26.58 0.29 21.06
C CYS A 78 26.49 1.26 19.88
N ASP A 79 26.33 0.76 18.66
CA ASP A 79 26.20 1.57 17.45
C ASP A 79 24.84 2.26 17.35
N TYR A 80 23.73 1.59 17.74
CA TYR A 80 22.42 2.24 17.83
C TYR A 80 22.40 3.36 18.85
N THR A 81 23.03 3.13 19.99
CA THR A 81 23.00 4.03 21.16
C THR A 81 24.19 5.00 21.19
N LYS A 82 25.05 4.94 20.17
CA LYS A 82 26.26 5.77 20.09
C LYS A 82 27.11 5.70 21.37
N ILE A 83 27.16 4.53 22.02
CA ILE A 83 28.03 4.27 23.17
C ILE A 83 29.42 3.84 22.68
N PRO A 84 30.52 4.47 23.11
CA PRO A 84 31.87 4.12 22.66
C PRO A 84 32.25 2.68 22.99
N PHE A 85 32.58 1.92 21.95
CA PHE A 85 32.92 0.50 22.02
C PHE A 85 34.35 0.24 21.54
N SER A 86 34.99 -0.81 22.09
CA SER A 86 36.23 -1.36 21.57
C SER A 86 36.33 -2.87 21.79
N THR A 87 37.27 -3.54 21.12
CA THR A 87 37.61 -4.93 21.42
C THR A 87 38.98 -5.01 22.08
N ILE A 88 39.13 -5.94 23.02
CA ILE A 88 40.42 -6.26 23.64
C ILE A 88 40.78 -7.67 23.15
N SER A 89 41.89 -7.79 22.39
CA SER A 89 42.34 -9.09 21.89
C SER A 89 42.89 -9.96 23.02
N ASN A 90 42.78 -11.28 22.88
CA ASN A 90 43.39 -12.22 23.83
C ASN A 90 44.92 -12.10 23.87
N GLU A 91 45.55 -11.69 22.77
CA GLU A 91 47.00 -11.46 22.68
C GLU A 91 47.42 -10.29 23.57
N ASN A 92 46.67 -9.18 23.57
CA ASN A 92 46.95 -8.05 24.45
C ASN A 92 46.83 -8.44 25.93
N LEU A 93 45.94 -9.39 26.28
CA LEU A 93 45.82 -9.89 27.65
C LEU A 93 46.96 -10.83 28.08
N LYS A 94 47.77 -11.32 27.14
CA LYS A 94 49.01 -12.05 27.44
C LYS A 94 50.18 -11.11 27.72
N ASP A 95 50.14 -9.89 27.18
CA ASP A 95 51.14 -8.87 27.46
C ASP A 95 51.01 -8.38 28.90
N GLU A 96 52.08 -8.56 29.66
CA GLU A 96 52.16 -8.11 31.04
C GLU A 96 52.02 -6.60 31.19
N LYS A 97 52.33 -5.83 30.14
CA LYS A 97 52.26 -4.36 30.08
C LYS A 97 50.87 -3.82 29.72
N PHE A 98 49.92 -4.66 29.30
CA PHE A 98 48.59 -4.18 28.88
C PHE A 98 47.76 -3.62 30.05
N GLU A 99 47.33 -2.38 29.98
CA GLU A 99 46.44 -1.77 30.98
C GLU A 99 45.01 -1.63 30.47
N ILE A 100 44.03 -1.82 31.37
CA ILE A 100 42.62 -1.58 31.05
C ILE A 100 42.39 -0.06 31.03
N PRO A 101 41.86 0.52 29.94
CA PRO A 101 41.65 1.96 29.84
C PRO A 101 40.79 2.52 30.99
N ASN A 102 41.22 3.63 31.60
CA ASN A 102 40.51 4.28 32.72
C ASN A 102 39.09 4.77 32.38
N THR A 103 38.80 4.99 31.10
CA THR A 103 37.47 5.36 30.61
C THR A 103 36.49 4.20 30.67
N LEU A 104 37.00 2.96 30.64
CA LEU A 104 36.19 1.76 30.55
C LEU A 104 35.30 1.58 31.79
N LYS A 105 34.09 1.10 31.56
CA LYS A 105 33.09 0.84 32.60
C LYS A 105 32.50 -0.55 32.51
N ILE A 106 32.44 -1.14 31.31
CA ILE A 106 31.89 -2.47 31.09
C ILE A 106 32.86 -3.31 30.28
N ILE A 107 33.08 -4.55 30.72
CA ILE A 107 33.76 -5.60 29.97
C ILE A 107 32.81 -6.78 29.77
N PHE A 108 32.56 -7.14 28.52
CA PHE A 108 31.88 -8.39 28.17
C PHE A 108 32.86 -9.54 28.02
N LEU A 109 32.54 -10.67 28.66
CA LEU A 109 33.28 -11.93 28.55
C LEU A 109 32.36 -13.01 27.97
N ASP A 110 32.76 -13.61 26.85
CA ASP A 110 32.01 -14.69 26.21
C ASP A 110 32.94 -15.85 25.84
N LYS A 111 32.68 -17.04 26.42
CA LYS A 111 33.39 -18.31 26.10
C LYS A 111 34.92 -18.14 26.02
N THR A 112 35.53 -17.45 26.98
CA THR A 112 36.96 -17.06 26.94
C THR A 112 37.93 -18.26 26.97
N GLU A 113 39.06 -18.19 26.26
CA GLU A 113 40.16 -19.17 26.46
C GLU A 113 40.80 -19.00 27.85
N LEU A 114 41.74 -19.88 28.20
CA LEU A 114 42.56 -19.73 29.42
C LEU A 114 43.30 -18.37 29.37
N LEU A 115 42.88 -17.44 30.23
CA LEU A 115 43.50 -16.12 30.36
C LEU A 115 44.84 -16.23 31.11
N SER A 116 45.73 -15.25 30.98
CA SER A 116 46.93 -15.22 31.85
C SER A 116 46.50 -14.96 33.30
N LYS A 117 47.29 -15.41 34.30
CA LYS A 117 46.99 -15.11 35.72
C LYS A 117 46.87 -13.61 35.95
N LYS A 118 47.81 -12.84 35.39
CA LYS A 118 47.85 -11.37 35.46
C LYS A 118 46.63 -10.71 34.81
N ALA A 119 46.10 -11.25 33.71
CA ALA A 119 44.87 -10.74 33.10
C ALA A 119 43.66 -10.93 34.01
N ILE A 120 43.55 -12.07 34.70
CA ILE A 120 42.46 -12.31 35.65
C ILE A 120 42.56 -11.36 36.84
N GLU A 121 43.76 -11.15 37.38
CA GLU A 121 44.01 -10.17 38.45
C GLU A 121 43.61 -8.75 38.02
N LYS A 122 43.94 -8.34 36.78
CA LYS A 122 43.51 -7.05 36.21
C LYS A 122 42.00 -6.94 36.08
N LEU A 123 41.30 -8.01 35.67
CA LEU A 123 39.83 -8.04 35.60
C LEU A 123 39.18 -7.95 37.00
N ILE A 124 39.76 -8.61 38.00
CA ILE A 124 39.34 -8.50 39.40
C ILE A 124 39.50 -7.05 39.87
N LEU A 125 40.69 -6.46 39.70
CA LEU A 125 40.97 -5.07 40.08
C LEU A 125 40.06 -4.06 39.37
N PHE A 126 39.80 -4.25 38.08
CA PHE A 126 38.84 -3.45 37.32
C PHE A 126 37.45 -3.48 37.96
N THR A 127 36.99 -4.66 38.37
CA THR A 127 35.69 -4.82 39.03
C THR A 127 35.69 -4.16 40.40
N VAL A 128 36.72 -4.40 41.22
CA VAL A 128 36.86 -3.80 42.56
C VAL A 128 36.81 -2.26 42.51
N ASN A 129 37.40 -1.65 41.48
CA ASN A 129 37.40 -0.20 41.26
C ASN A 129 36.08 0.36 40.67
N GLY A 130 35.01 -0.44 40.67
CA GLY A 130 33.68 -0.04 40.20
C GLY A 130 33.42 -0.25 38.71
N GLY A 131 34.24 -1.09 38.06
CA GLY A 131 33.93 -1.64 36.74
C GLY A 131 32.82 -2.69 36.80
N THR A 132 32.20 -2.98 35.66
CA THR A 132 31.21 -4.05 35.52
C THR A 132 31.70 -5.10 34.54
N ILE A 133 31.68 -6.37 34.95
CA ILE A 133 31.91 -7.50 34.04
C ILE A 133 30.57 -8.16 33.72
N ILE A 134 30.29 -8.42 32.44
CA ILE A 134 29.09 -9.13 31.99
C ILE A 134 29.50 -10.42 31.29
N PHE A 135 29.12 -11.55 31.88
CA PHE A 135 29.26 -12.87 31.29
C PHE A 135 27.99 -13.22 30.52
N THR A 136 28.09 -13.35 29.20
CA THR A 136 26.96 -13.74 28.32
C THR A 136 26.75 -15.25 28.26
N ASN A 137 27.68 -16.02 28.83
CA ASN A 137 27.61 -17.47 28.98
C ASN A 137 28.41 -17.86 30.24
N LEU A 138 28.35 -19.13 30.61
CA LEU A 138 29.18 -19.67 31.69
C LEU A 138 30.68 -19.53 31.34
N PRO A 139 31.54 -19.10 32.28
CA PRO A 139 32.98 -19.04 32.07
C PRO A 139 33.57 -20.45 31.89
N THR A 140 34.36 -20.63 30.84
CA THR A 140 35.14 -21.85 30.56
C THR A 140 36.40 -21.94 31.41
N ASP A 141 37.01 -20.79 31.73
CA ASP A 141 38.13 -20.72 32.66
C ASP A 141 37.60 -20.78 34.09
N LYS A 142 37.75 -21.94 34.75
CA LYS A 142 37.28 -22.20 36.12
C LYS A 142 37.80 -21.18 37.13
N ARG A 143 38.89 -20.47 36.84
CA ARG A 143 39.41 -19.40 37.70
C ARG A 143 38.44 -18.22 37.79
N LEU A 144 37.74 -17.91 36.70
CA LEU A 144 36.73 -16.85 36.65
C LEU A 144 35.45 -17.19 37.42
N ASN A 145 35.29 -18.45 37.89
CA ASN A 145 34.16 -18.87 38.71
C ASN A 145 34.03 -18.04 40.00
N TYR A 146 35.14 -17.55 40.54
CA TYR A 146 35.15 -16.62 41.67
C TYR A 146 34.33 -15.34 41.36
N LEU A 147 34.55 -14.73 40.19
CA LEU A 147 33.89 -13.48 39.80
C LEU A 147 32.37 -13.64 39.66
N ILE A 148 31.91 -14.76 39.12
CA ILE A 148 30.48 -15.06 39.00
C ILE A 148 29.85 -15.55 40.33
N GLY A 149 30.64 -15.64 41.40
CA GLY A 149 30.18 -15.99 42.74
C GLY A 149 29.89 -17.47 42.94
N LEU A 150 30.53 -18.37 42.19
CA LEU A 150 30.42 -19.82 42.44
C LEU A 150 31.19 -20.22 43.69
N GLN A 151 30.69 -21.23 44.38
CA GLN A 151 31.35 -21.77 45.57
C GLN A 151 32.64 -22.52 45.20
N LYS A 152 33.65 -22.52 46.09
CA LYS A 152 34.95 -23.19 45.84
C LYS A 152 34.89 -24.72 45.73
N LYS A 153 33.89 -25.35 46.37
CA LYS A 153 33.75 -26.81 46.42
C LYS A 153 33.00 -27.29 45.17
N SER A 154 33.73 -27.89 44.22
CA SER A 154 33.13 -28.36 42.96
C SER A 154 32.01 -29.40 43.14
N SER A 155 31.95 -30.12 44.27
CA SER A 155 30.85 -31.03 44.57
C SER A 155 29.51 -30.35 44.93
N LEU A 156 29.50 -29.05 45.21
CA LEU A 156 28.26 -28.27 45.39
C LEU A 156 27.77 -27.65 44.08
N HIS A 157 28.57 -27.75 43.01
CA HIS A 157 28.18 -27.31 41.69
C HIS A 157 27.18 -28.29 41.11
N SER A 158 25.90 -27.97 41.27
CA SER A 158 24.83 -28.68 40.59
C SER A 158 24.35 -27.87 39.39
N TYR A 159 24.15 -28.56 38.28
CA TYR A 159 23.54 -28.00 37.08
C TYR A 159 22.04 -28.23 37.09
N ASN A 160 21.32 -27.27 36.52
CA ASN A 160 19.92 -27.42 36.22
C ASN A 160 19.76 -27.76 34.73
N THR A 161 18.90 -28.73 34.43
CA THR A 161 18.57 -29.15 33.06
C THR A 161 17.06 -29.10 32.80
N THR A 162 16.27 -28.63 33.77
CA THR A 162 14.80 -28.64 33.77
C THR A 162 14.20 -27.24 33.77
N ALA A 163 14.93 -26.21 34.23
CA ALA A 163 14.51 -24.82 34.26
C ALA A 163 14.33 -24.28 32.83
N LYS A 164 13.20 -23.61 32.58
CA LYS A 164 12.78 -23.12 31.28
C LYS A 164 12.25 -21.69 31.32
N GLY A 165 12.55 -20.96 30.26
CA GLY A 165 12.05 -19.61 29.98
C GLY A 165 12.47 -18.53 30.96
N VAL A 166 12.14 -17.27 30.64
CA VAL A 166 12.56 -16.10 31.39
C VAL A 166 11.35 -15.33 31.92
N LEU A 167 11.27 -15.15 33.23
CA LEU A 167 10.24 -14.36 33.92
C LEU A 167 10.78 -12.97 34.26
N PHE A 168 10.14 -11.93 33.71
CA PHE A 168 10.50 -10.53 33.93
C PHE A 168 9.98 -10.05 35.27
N ASN A 169 10.87 -9.62 36.15
CA ASN A 169 10.53 -9.05 37.46
C ASN A 169 11.24 -7.69 37.64
N ASN A 170 10.88 -6.96 38.70
CA ASN A 170 11.57 -5.75 39.15
C ASN A 170 11.70 -4.64 38.09
N ASN A 171 10.73 -4.53 37.17
CA ASN A 171 10.76 -3.57 36.06
C ASN A 171 12.08 -3.65 35.24
N PHE A 172 12.63 -4.85 35.06
CA PHE A 172 13.89 -5.08 34.34
C PHE A 172 13.92 -4.39 32.97
N THR A 173 12.80 -4.42 32.26
CA THR A 173 12.53 -3.63 31.05
C THR A 173 11.21 -2.89 31.27
N PRO A 174 11.05 -1.65 30.75
CA PRO A 174 9.83 -0.89 30.96
C PRO A 174 8.61 -1.65 30.47
N ASN A 175 7.51 -1.57 31.22
CA ASN A 175 6.20 -2.13 30.84
C ASN A 175 6.14 -3.67 30.69
N LEU A 176 7.21 -4.39 31.05
CA LEU A 176 7.28 -5.86 30.93
C LEU A 176 7.30 -6.59 32.28
N ASN A 177 6.90 -5.94 33.38
CA ASN A 177 6.87 -6.62 34.68
C ASN A 177 5.86 -7.79 34.66
N LYS A 178 6.26 -8.96 35.17
CA LYS A 178 5.53 -10.23 35.19
C LYS A 178 5.29 -10.89 33.83
N ILE A 179 6.00 -10.46 32.79
CA ILE A 179 5.93 -11.09 31.46
C ILE A 179 6.85 -12.31 31.38
N GLU A 180 6.36 -13.37 30.73
CA GLU A 180 7.08 -14.62 30.48
C GLU A 180 7.49 -14.72 29.00
N ILE A 181 8.78 -14.92 28.71
CA ILE A 181 9.29 -15.12 27.35
C ILE A 181 10.14 -16.39 27.26
N PHE A 182 10.37 -16.87 26.04
CA PHE A 182 11.19 -18.06 25.77
C PHE A 182 10.77 -19.31 26.55
N LYS A 183 9.46 -19.53 26.75
CA LYS A 183 8.91 -20.56 27.66
C LYS A 183 9.46 -21.97 27.45
N ASP A 184 9.87 -22.32 26.22
CA ASP A 184 10.39 -23.63 25.87
C ASP A 184 11.93 -23.74 25.95
N LEU A 185 12.63 -22.63 26.13
CA LEU A 185 14.09 -22.58 26.21
C LEU A 185 14.57 -23.17 27.52
N ILE A 186 15.26 -24.31 27.46
CA ILE A 186 15.90 -24.94 28.62
C ILE A 186 17.20 -24.21 28.95
N HIS A 187 17.38 -23.86 30.22
CA HIS A 187 18.63 -23.30 30.72
C HIS A 187 19.55 -24.42 31.20
N TYR A 188 20.79 -24.43 30.71
CA TYR A 188 21.86 -25.27 31.24
C TYR A 188 22.83 -24.40 32.03
N GLY A 189 22.57 -24.23 33.31
CA GLY A 189 23.37 -23.38 34.19
C GLY A 189 23.37 -23.92 35.61
N PHE A 190 24.02 -23.21 36.51
CA PHE A 190 24.14 -23.65 37.89
C PHE A 190 22.84 -23.38 38.67
N ASN A 191 22.44 -24.31 39.54
CA ASN A 191 21.37 -24.06 40.50
C ASN A 191 21.75 -22.93 41.46
N LYS A 192 20.75 -22.27 42.04
CA LYS A 192 20.96 -21.20 43.03
C LYS A 192 21.90 -21.63 44.18
N GLY A 193 21.84 -22.90 44.59
CA GLY A 193 22.67 -23.48 45.65
C GLY A 193 24.16 -23.62 45.31
N SER A 194 24.55 -23.53 44.03
CA SER A 194 25.95 -23.56 43.59
C SER A 194 26.68 -22.22 43.77
N PHE A 195 25.92 -21.13 43.94
CA PHE A 195 26.45 -19.78 44.13
C PHE A 195 26.55 -19.40 45.61
N ASN A 196 27.37 -18.41 45.92
CA ASN A 196 27.47 -17.81 47.25
C ASN A 196 26.15 -17.12 47.63
N LYS A 197 25.81 -17.08 48.93
CA LYS A 197 24.54 -16.49 49.41
C LYS A 197 24.38 -14.99 49.11
N SER A 198 25.45 -14.28 48.77
CA SER A 198 25.50 -12.84 48.50
C SER A 198 25.03 -12.42 47.09
N ILE A 199 24.75 -13.38 46.19
CA ILE A 199 24.31 -13.03 44.83
C ILE A 199 22.89 -12.41 44.82
N LYS A 200 22.69 -11.41 43.97
CA LYS A 200 21.37 -10.81 43.69
C LYS A 200 20.79 -11.42 42.41
N THR A 201 19.62 -12.05 42.52
CA THR A 201 18.88 -12.53 41.34
C THR A 201 18.19 -11.35 40.64
N ILE A 202 18.41 -11.18 39.34
CA ILE A 202 17.79 -10.14 38.51
C ILE A 202 16.52 -10.70 37.84
N LEU A 203 16.67 -11.79 37.09
CA LEU A 203 15.58 -12.52 36.41
C LEU A 203 15.59 -13.99 36.82
N THR A 204 14.41 -14.61 36.85
CA THR A 204 14.21 -16.03 37.23
C THR A 204 13.65 -16.82 36.06
N SER A 205 13.65 -18.15 36.15
CA SER A 205 12.95 -18.96 35.15
C SER A 205 11.43 -18.94 35.33
N VAL A 206 10.69 -19.38 34.32
CA VAL A 206 9.22 -19.40 34.33
C VAL A 206 8.71 -20.58 35.17
N ASN A 207 9.20 -21.79 34.93
CA ASN A 207 8.74 -23.01 35.60
C ASN A 207 9.39 -23.23 36.99
N GLU A 208 10.59 -22.70 37.22
CA GLU A 208 11.35 -22.88 38.46
C GLU A 208 11.79 -21.51 39.00
N LYS A 209 10.88 -20.78 39.67
CA LYS A 209 11.12 -19.39 40.13
C LYS A 209 12.36 -19.20 41.02
N ASN A 210 12.93 -20.27 41.59
CA ASN A 210 14.18 -20.24 42.35
C ASN A 210 15.44 -20.25 41.48
N TYR A 211 15.37 -20.66 40.21
CA TYR A 211 16.50 -20.69 39.30
C TYR A 211 16.85 -19.27 38.83
N PRO A 212 18.09 -18.79 39.06
CA PRO A 212 18.50 -17.45 38.67
C PRO A 212 19.00 -17.45 37.22
N VAL A 213 18.20 -16.93 36.28
CA VAL A 213 18.57 -16.86 34.85
C VAL A 213 19.58 -15.75 34.61
N ILE A 214 19.34 -14.57 35.18
CA ILE A 214 20.30 -13.47 35.21
C ILE A 214 20.54 -13.11 36.66
N LEU A 215 21.80 -13.08 37.08
CA LEU A 215 22.21 -12.75 38.44
C LEU A 215 23.35 -11.74 38.46
N GLN A 216 23.50 -11.07 39.59
CA GLN A 216 24.52 -10.10 39.87
C GLN A 216 25.29 -10.50 41.13
N ASN A 217 26.62 -10.55 41.03
CA ASN A 217 27.53 -10.67 42.16
C ASN A 217 28.22 -9.31 42.36
N ASN A 218 28.23 -8.77 43.58
CA ASN A 218 28.97 -7.53 43.86
C ASN A 218 30.41 -7.88 44.26
N VAL A 219 31.39 -7.21 43.66
CA VAL A 219 32.82 -7.44 43.93
C VAL A 219 33.49 -6.08 44.12
N GLY A 220 33.90 -5.78 45.35
CA GLY A 220 34.34 -4.44 45.75
C GLY A 220 33.27 -3.38 45.46
N SER A 221 33.65 -2.26 44.85
CA SER A 221 32.72 -1.20 44.43
C SER A 221 32.02 -1.45 43.09
N GLY A 222 32.30 -2.59 42.44
CA GLY A 222 31.72 -2.95 41.14
C GLY A 222 30.81 -4.16 41.23
N LYS A 223 30.50 -4.72 40.05
CA LYS A 223 29.55 -5.82 39.93
C LYS A 223 29.87 -6.73 38.74
N VAL A 224 29.50 -7.99 38.87
CA VAL A 224 29.57 -9.01 37.83
C VAL A 224 28.16 -9.48 37.54
N ILE A 225 27.73 -9.40 36.28
CA ILE A 225 26.43 -9.90 35.83
C ILE A 225 26.66 -11.20 35.06
N LEU A 226 25.98 -12.26 35.45
CA LEU A 226 26.04 -13.57 34.78
C LEU A 226 24.69 -13.87 34.14
N PHE A 227 24.71 -14.20 32.86
CA PHE A 227 23.65 -14.92 32.15
C PHE A 227 23.88 -16.40 32.43
N ASN A 228 23.21 -16.92 33.46
CA ASN A 228 23.36 -18.29 33.94
C ASN A 228 22.56 -19.23 33.05
N THR A 229 23.02 -19.38 31.81
CA THR A 229 22.36 -20.10 30.74
C THR A 229 23.36 -20.34 29.62
N THR A 230 23.03 -21.22 28.68
CA THR A 230 23.85 -21.55 27.51
C THR A 230 23.28 -21.06 26.20
N PHE A 231 22.14 -20.34 26.22
CA PHE A 231 21.60 -19.79 24.98
C PHE A 231 22.58 -18.78 24.36
N GLU A 232 22.68 -18.81 23.05
CA GLU A 232 23.49 -17.85 22.31
C GLU A 232 22.75 -16.52 22.26
N ILE A 233 23.47 -15.42 22.54
CA ILE A 233 22.90 -14.09 22.35
C ILE A 233 22.63 -13.91 20.87
N SER A 234 21.36 -13.72 20.53
CA SER A 234 20.95 -13.32 19.19
C SER A 234 20.30 -11.93 19.20
N LYS A 235 19.70 -11.55 18.07
CA LYS A 235 18.90 -10.34 17.92
C LYS A 235 17.73 -10.26 18.92
N TYR A 236 17.13 -11.39 19.28
CA TYR A 236 15.99 -11.44 20.20
C TYR A 236 16.39 -11.12 21.65
N GLU A 237 17.61 -11.45 22.07
CA GLU A 237 18.09 -11.30 23.45
C GLU A 237 18.73 -9.92 23.72
N ARG A 238 18.82 -9.04 22.72
CA ARG A 238 19.31 -7.66 22.90
C ARG A 238 18.56 -6.89 23.99
N GLY A 239 17.26 -7.17 24.16
CA GLY A 239 16.42 -6.61 25.22
C GLY A 239 16.73 -7.13 26.62
N LEU A 240 17.44 -8.26 26.73
CA LEU A 240 18.01 -8.77 27.99
C LEU A 240 19.38 -8.16 28.27
N LEU A 241 20.19 -7.90 27.24
CA LEU A 241 21.53 -7.32 27.40
C LEU A 241 21.50 -5.83 27.72
N PHE A 242 20.67 -5.06 27.02
CA PHE A 242 20.77 -3.61 27.07
C PHE A 242 20.42 -2.98 28.43
N PRO A 243 19.41 -3.47 29.20
CA PRO A 243 19.20 -3.02 30.58
C PRO A 243 20.42 -3.22 31.49
N CYS A 244 21.18 -4.31 31.31
CA CYS A 244 22.42 -4.57 32.04
C CYS A 244 23.53 -3.57 31.66
N ILE A 245 23.60 -3.18 30.39
CA ILE A 245 24.53 -2.15 29.90
C ILE A 245 24.18 -0.78 30.52
N ILE A 246 22.95 -0.31 30.30
CA ILE A 246 22.59 1.07 30.64
C ILE A 246 22.55 1.31 32.15
N SER A 247 22.19 0.29 32.95
CA SER A 247 22.27 0.36 34.41
C SER A 247 23.70 0.40 34.96
N SER A 248 24.68 0.01 34.14
CA SER A 248 26.11 0.07 34.47
C SER A 248 26.78 1.34 33.91
N LEU A 249 26.05 2.13 33.12
CA LEU A 249 26.42 3.43 32.57
C LEU A 249 25.51 4.54 33.09
N GLU A 250 25.16 4.50 34.37
CA GLU A 250 24.30 5.51 34.99
C GLU A 250 24.79 6.94 34.73
N GLY A 251 23.89 7.81 34.28
CA GLY A 251 24.19 9.20 33.93
C GLY A 251 24.85 9.42 32.56
N VAL A 252 25.07 8.37 31.77
CA VAL A 252 25.52 8.47 30.37
C VAL A 252 24.29 8.57 29.46
N PRO A 253 24.03 9.72 28.80
CA PRO A 253 22.93 9.82 27.86
C PRO A 253 23.29 9.17 26.52
N TYR A 254 22.28 8.72 25.79
CA TYR A 254 22.38 8.25 24.41
C TYR A 254 21.22 8.81 23.56
N PRO A 255 21.46 9.10 22.28
CA PRO A 255 20.43 9.63 21.40
C PRO A 255 19.46 8.52 20.95
N ILE A 256 18.21 8.89 20.71
CA ILE A 256 17.15 8.02 20.17
C ILE A 256 16.39 8.71 19.05
N ALA A 257 15.72 7.94 18.19
CA ALA A 257 14.89 8.49 17.13
C ALA A 257 13.53 9.00 17.63
N ASN A 258 12.98 8.34 18.67
CA ASN A 258 11.69 8.63 19.30
C ASN A 258 10.48 8.69 18.33
N ILE A 259 10.41 7.73 17.41
CA ILE A 259 9.37 7.63 16.37
C ILE A 259 8.64 6.29 16.39
N ASN A 260 7.35 6.33 16.04
CA ASN A 260 6.52 5.15 15.86
C ASN A 260 5.83 5.19 14.51
N THR A 261 6.22 4.32 13.59
CA THR A 261 5.62 4.26 12.26
C THR A 261 4.58 3.14 12.23
N ILE A 262 3.34 3.52 11.92
CA ILE A 262 2.22 2.59 11.79
C ILE A 262 1.95 2.35 10.31
N PHE A 263 2.05 1.09 9.89
CA PHE A 263 1.84 0.64 8.52
C PHE A 263 0.44 0.03 8.38
N LEU A 264 -0.25 0.44 7.31
CA LEU A 264 -1.43 -0.25 6.80
C LEU A 264 -0.94 -1.16 5.67
N ASP A 265 -0.65 -2.40 6.06
CA ASP A 265 -0.09 -3.42 5.16
C ASP A 265 -1.15 -3.83 4.14
N ASP A 266 -0.74 -4.03 2.89
CA ASP A 266 -1.61 -4.46 1.79
C ASP A 266 -2.95 -3.67 1.75
N PHE A 267 -2.81 -2.34 1.75
CA PHE A 267 -3.90 -1.37 1.72
C PHE A 267 -3.42 -0.07 1.04
N PRO A 268 -4.16 0.50 0.08
CA PRO A 268 -5.39 -0.02 -0.51
C PRO A 268 -5.16 -1.28 -1.36
N SER A 269 -6.16 -2.15 -1.46
CA SER A 269 -6.08 -3.42 -2.17
C SER A 269 -7.39 -3.76 -2.90
N PRO A 270 -7.40 -4.71 -3.84
CA PRO A 270 -8.63 -5.25 -4.40
C PRO A 270 -9.61 -5.70 -3.31
N VAL A 271 -10.88 -5.28 -3.42
CA VAL A 271 -11.92 -5.60 -2.44
C VAL A 271 -12.99 -6.49 -3.07
N TYR A 272 -13.56 -7.39 -2.27
CA TYR A 272 -14.52 -8.40 -2.74
C TYR A 272 -15.84 -8.32 -1.97
N PRO A 273 -16.98 -8.61 -2.61
CA PRO A 273 -18.30 -8.47 -1.99
C PRO A 273 -18.73 -9.72 -1.18
N PHE A 274 -17.80 -10.43 -0.52
CA PHE A 274 -18.16 -11.53 0.37
C PHE A 274 -18.62 -11.02 1.73
N MET A 275 -19.43 -11.81 2.43
CA MET A 275 -19.81 -11.58 3.82
C MET A 275 -19.28 -12.74 4.69
N LYS A 276 -18.54 -12.43 5.75
CA LYS A 276 -17.90 -13.41 6.64
C LYS A 276 -17.88 -12.90 8.08
N GLU A 277 -17.88 -13.83 9.03
CA GLU A 277 -17.67 -13.51 10.44
C GLU A 277 -16.27 -12.95 10.70
N PRO A 278 -16.11 -12.02 11.66
CA PRO A 278 -17.14 -11.49 12.57
C PRO A 278 -17.97 -10.33 12.00
N ILE A 279 -17.64 -9.82 10.82
CA ILE A 279 -18.31 -8.63 10.23
C ILE A 279 -19.76 -8.92 9.84
N LEU A 280 -20.05 -10.17 9.45
CA LEU A 280 -21.40 -10.63 9.15
C LEU A 280 -22.33 -10.41 10.36
N SER A 281 -22.00 -10.95 11.54
CA SER A 281 -22.82 -10.76 12.74
C SER A 281 -22.78 -9.33 13.30
N GLU A 282 -21.65 -8.64 13.21
CA GLU A 282 -21.53 -7.31 13.82
C GLU A 282 -22.25 -6.20 13.02
N TYR A 283 -22.12 -6.20 11.70
CA TYR A 283 -22.61 -5.13 10.82
C TYR A 283 -23.52 -5.60 9.69
N ASN A 284 -23.53 -6.90 9.37
CA ASN A 284 -24.25 -7.47 8.23
C ASN A 284 -23.95 -6.74 6.90
N VAL A 285 -22.65 -6.52 6.64
CA VAL A 285 -22.16 -5.88 5.40
C VAL A 285 -21.09 -6.72 4.73
N SER A 286 -20.86 -6.49 3.43
CA SER A 286 -19.77 -7.11 2.69
C SER A 286 -18.39 -6.58 3.12
N SER A 287 -17.34 -7.37 2.86
CA SER A 287 -15.95 -6.97 3.11
C SER A 287 -15.58 -5.66 2.43
N GLN A 288 -15.95 -5.49 1.15
CA GLN A 288 -15.80 -4.22 0.43
C GLN A 288 -16.39 -3.02 1.19
N LYS A 289 -17.62 -3.16 1.72
CA LYS A 289 -18.28 -2.10 2.46
C LYS A 289 -17.63 -1.87 3.83
N PHE A 290 -17.24 -2.95 4.52
CA PHE A 290 -16.51 -2.87 5.78
C PHE A 290 -15.18 -2.14 5.61
N VAL A 291 -14.35 -2.52 4.64
CA VAL A 291 -13.03 -1.91 4.39
C VAL A 291 -13.17 -0.42 4.09
N LYS A 292 -14.07 -0.04 3.18
CA LYS A 292 -14.28 1.35 2.76
C LYS A 292 -14.95 2.21 3.84
N ASP A 293 -16.10 1.79 4.35
CA ASP A 293 -16.99 2.67 5.14
C ASP A 293 -16.72 2.59 6.64
N ILE A 294 -16.18 1.46 7.14
CA ILE A 294 -16.02 1.20 8.57
C ILE A 294 -14.53 1.19 8.96
N TRP A 295 -13.74 0.28 8.42
CA TRP A 295 -12.33 0.11 8.78
C TRP A 295 -11.52 1.37 8.45
N TRP A 296 -11.57 1.85 7.20
CA TRP A 296 -10.81 3.02 6.79
C TRP A 296 -11.24 4.29 7.56
N SER A 297 -12.54 4.48 7.74
CA SER A 297 -13.10 5.56 8.56
C SER A 297 -12.58 5.55 10.00
N ASP A 298 -12.47 4.37 10.61
CA ASP A 298 -11.96 4.20 11.97
C ASP A 298 -10.45 4.43 12.07
N MET A 299 -9.70 4.00 11.07
CA MET A 299 -8.27 4.32 10.97
C MET A 299 -8.05 5.83 10.83
N LEU A 300 -8.83 6.54 9.99
CA LEU A 300 -8.74 8.00 9.88
C LEU A 300 -9.08 8.72 11.20
N LYS A 301 -10.10 8.26 11.94
CA LYS A 301 -10.41 8.80 13.28
C LYS A 301 -9.26 8.60 14.25
N LEU A 302 -8.62 7.43 14.21
CA LEU A 302 -7.47 7.10 15.04
C LEU A 302 -6.26 7.97 14.70
N ALA A 303 -6.00 8.18 13.40
CA ALA A 303 -4.97 9.10 12.93
C ALA A 303 -5.17 10.52 13.42
N LYS A 304 -6.40 11.05 13.28
CA LYS A 304 -6.72 12.40 13.77
C LYS A 304 -6.58 12.51 15.29
N ARG A 305 -7.01 11.49 16.04
CA ARG A 305 -6.99 11.50 17.51
C ARG A 305 -5.58 11.48 18.09
N TYR A 306 -4.65 10.74 17.48
CA TYR A 306 -3.29 10.53 17.99
C TYR A 306 -2.19 11.14 17.10
N ASN A 307 -2.56 11.96 16.12
CA ASN A 307 -1.66 12.59 15.15
C ASN A 307 -0.75 11.56 14.44
N ILE A 308 -1.36 10.49 13.90
CA ILE A 308 -0.66 9.40 13.21
C ILE A 308 -0.66 9.68 11.71
N ASN A 309 0.53 9.72 11.12
CA ASN A 309 0.70 9.68 9.68
C ASN A 309 0.99 8.24 9.26
N TYR A 310 -0.02 7.55 8.71
CA TYR A 310 0.16 6.19 8.22
C TYR A 310 1.09 6.11 7.01
N THR A 311 1.76 4.96 6.90
CA THR A 311 2.29 4.46 5.64
C THR A 311 1.41 3.33 5.16
N THR A 312 0.72 3.53 4.05
CA THR A 312 -0.09 2.50 3.39
C THR A 312 0.72 1.88 2.26
N THR A 313 0.47 0.62 1.91
CA THR A 313 1.14 -0.02 0.77
C THR A 313 0.16 -0.67 -0.18
N ILE A 314 0.01 -0.09 -1.36
CA ILE A 314 -0.94 -0.54 -2.37
C ILE A 314 -0.53 -1.87 -3.00
N ILE A 315 -1.52 -2.70 -3.33
CA ILE A 315 -1.40 -3.87 -4.20
C ILE A 315 -2.46 -3.81 -5.29
N PHE A 316 -2.26 -4.45 -6.43
CA PHE A 316 -3.20 -4.36 -7.56
C PHE A 316 -3.90 -5.67 -7.89
N ASP A 317 -3.29 -6.81 -7.57
CA ASP A 317 -3.79 -8.12 -7.96
C ASP A 317 -3.48 -9.16 -6.88
N TYR A 318 -4.39 -10.09 -6.64
CA TYR A 318 -4.15 -11.26 -5.78
C TYR A 318 -3.97 -12.55 -6.59
N ASP A 319 -4.12 -12.50 -7.92
CA ASP A 319 -3.76 -13.62 -8.78
C ASP A 319 -2.25 -13.86 -8.73
N GLU A 320 -1.85 -15.13 -8.66
CA GLU A 320 -0.45 -15.54 -8.57
C GLU A 320 0.30 -15.45 -9.91
N ASN A 321 -0.13 -14.56 -10.81
CA ASN A 321 0.50 -14.39 -12.12
C ASN A 321 1.84 -13.64 -12.01
N VAL A 322 2.92 -14.33 -12.36
CA VAL A 322 4.30 -13.82 -12.31
C VAL A 322 4.89 -13.54 -13.69
N GLU A 323 4.13 -13.78 -14.75
CA GLU A 323 4.53 -13.60 -16.14
C GLU A 323 3.65 -12.52 -16.81
N PRO A 324 4.23 -11.64 -17.64
CA PRO A 324 3.43 -10.68 -18.40
C PRO A 324 2.54 -11.38 -19.45
N PRO A 325 1.43 -10.75 -19.90
CA PRO A 325 0.98 -9.40 -19.55
C PRO A 325 0.34 -9.33 -18.15
N PHE A 326 0.64 -8.24 -17.45
CA PHE A 326 0.12 -7.96 -16.11
C PHE A 326 -1.24 -7.25 -16.20
N SER A 327 -2.28 -7.90 -15.67
CA SER A 327 -3.66 -7.43 -15.68
C SER A 327 -4.00 -6.56 -14.46
N TYR A 328 -4.99 -5.69 -14.59
CA TYR A 328 -5.60 -4.98 -13.46
C TYR A 328 -7.06 -5.40 -13.27
N LYS A 329 -7.41 -6.65 -13.62
CA LYS A 329 -8.78 -7.15 -13.58
C LYS A 329 -9.37 -7.05 -12.18
N GLN A 330 -8.64 -7.52 -11.17
CA GLN A 330 -9.11 -7.51 -9.78
C GLN A 330 -9.21 -6.11 -9.20
N TRP A 331 -8.20 -5.26 -9.43
CA TRP A 331 -8.22 -3.83 -9.06
C TRP A 331 -9.48 -3.12 -9.58
N ASN A 332 -9.91 -3.48 -10.79
CA ASN A 332 -11.04 -2.86 -11.49
C ASN A 332 -12.39 -3.58 -11.29
N SER A 333 -12.42 -4.65 -10.49
CA SER A 333 -13.61 -5.51 -10.35
C SER A 333 -14.72 -4.87 -9.52
N ALA A 334 -14.38 -4.33 -8.34
CA ALA A 334 -15.30 -3.62 -7.47
C ALA A 334 -15.36 -2.13 -7.82
N ARG A 335 -16.52 -1.65 -8.27
CA ARG A 335 -16.72 -0.26 -8.71
C ARG A 335 -17.94 0.38 -8.05
N GLU A 336 -17.85 1.69 -7.86
CA GLU A 336 -18.96 2.55 -7.48
C GLU A 336 -18.94 3.79 -8.38
N ASN A 337 -20.08 4.12 -8.99
CA ASN A 337 -20.19 5.19 -10.00
C ASN A 337 -19.12 5.07 -11.10
N PHE A 338 -18.90 3.84 -11.61
CA PHE A 338 -17.90 3.47 -12.62
C PHE A 338 -16.42 3.60 -12.20
N ILE A 339 -16.14 4.09 -11.00
CA ILE A 339 -14.78 4.25 -10.48
C ILE A 339 -14.43 3.04 -9.58
N PRO A 340 -13.25 2.41 -9.75
CA PRO A 340 -12.81 1.34 -8.85
C PRO A 340 -12.75 1.80 -7.39
N ILE A 341 -13.31 1.04 -6.47
CA ILE A 341 -13.31 1.37 -5.04
C ILE A 341 -11.89 1.44 -4.48
N PRO A 342 -10.97 0.50 -4.80
CA PRO A 342 -9.58 0.62 -4.37
C PRO A 342 -8.95 1.94 -4.83
N HIS A 343 -9.26 2.43 -6.03
CA HIS A 343 -8.81 3.73 -6.52
C HIS A 343 -9.38 4.91 -5.72
N GLN A 344 -10.67 4.87 -5.33
CA GLN A 344 -11.26 5.90 -4.47
C GLN A 344 -10.56 5.96 -3.11
N ILE A 345 -10.32 4.80 -2.49
CA ILE A 345 -9.59 4.71 -1.21
C ILE A 345 -8.17 5.26 -1.38
N THR A 346 -7.48 4.94 -2.48
CA THR A 346 -6.14 5.50 -2.77
C THR A 346 -6.17 7.02 -2.88
N GLN A 347 -7.15 7.61 -3.56
CA GLN A 347 -7.30 9.06 -3.62
C GLN A 347 -7.55 9.65 -2.23
N ASP A 348 -8.37 9.01 -1.40
CA ASP A 348 -8.61 9.45 -0.01
C ASP A 348 -7.34 9.36 0.86
N VAL A 349 -6.53 8.30 0.73
CA VAL A 349 -5.23 8.18 1.41
C VAL A 349 -4.34 9.38 1.09
N LEU A 350 -4.25 9.75 -0.20
CA LEU A 350 -3.44 10.89 -0.66
C LEU A 350 -4.01 12.23 -0.18
N ASN A 351 -5.34 12.42 -0.26
CA ASN A 351 -6.02 13.63 0.18
C ASN A 351 -5.88 13.88 1.70
N GLN A 352 -5.75 12.82 2.49
CA GLN A 352 -5.52 12.89 3.94
C GLN A 352 -4.03 13.00 4.31
N ASN A 353 -3.14 13.22 3.34
CA ASN A 353 -1.69 13.36 3.52
C ASN A 353 -0.99 12.14 4.16
N HIS A 354 -1.57 10.93 4.01
CA HIS A 354 -0.90 9.69 4.37
C HIS A 354 0.07 9.27 3.25
N GLU A 355 1.09 8.46 3.58
CA GLU A 355 2.03 7.99 2.58
C GLU A 355 1.50 6.79 1.83
N LEU A 356 1.63 6.80 0.50
CA LEU A 356 1.34 5.67 -0.38
C LEU A 356 2.64 5.00 -0.87
N GLY A 357 3.00 3.89 -0.24
CA GLY A 357 4.05 2.95 -0.68
C GLY A 357 3.49 1.81 -1.53
N ILE A 358 4.31 0.81 -1.84
CA ILE A 358 3.88 -0.37 -2.62
C ILE A 358 4.15 -1.69 -1.90
N HIS A 359 3.18 -2.60 -1.93
CA HIS A 359 3.32 -3.96 -1.42
C HIS A 359 3.80 -4.92 -2.52
N GLY A 360 3.33 -4.69 -3.74
CA GLY A 360 3.73 -5.45 -4.92
C GLY A 360 2.84 -5.08 -6.10
N TYR A 361 3.14 -5.65 -7.27
CA TYR A 361 2.14 -5.69 -8.32
C TYR A 361 1.01 -6.66 -7.91
N ASN A 362 1.39 -7.87 -7.48
CA ASN A 362 0.51 -8.84 -6.85
C ASN A 362 1.07 -9.35 -5.52
N HIS A 363 0.39 -10.33 -4.89
CA HIS A 363 0.75 -10.86 -3.57
C HIS A 363 1.81 -12.00 -3.61
N VAL A 364 2.45 -12.25 -4.76
CA VAL A 364 3.52 -13.27 -4.86
C VAL A 364 4.86 -12.67 -4.44
N SER A 365 5.47 -13.27 -3.41
CA SER A 365 6.77 -12.87 -2.88
C SER A 365 7.87 -12.85 -3.97
N LEU A 366 8.67 -11.77 -4.00
CA LEU A 366 9.75 -11.56 -4.97
C LEU A 366 10.97 -12.46 -4.68
N LEU A 367 10.78 -13.76 -4.92
CA LEU A 367 11.79 -14.79 -4.76
C LEU A 367 12.22 -15.30 -6.14
N LYS A 368 13.49 -15.64 -6.29
CA LYS A 368 14.06 -16.25 -7.50
C LYS A 368 13.32 -17.51 -7.96
N LYS A 369 12.70 -18.25 -7.04
CA LYS A 369 11.90 -19.45 -7.36
C LYS A 369 10.56 -19.15 -8.01
N SER A 370 10.05 -17.93 -7.83
CA SER A 370 8.71 -17.50 -8.27
C SER A 370 8.79 -16.47 -9.39
N TRP A 371 9.83 -15.62 -9.41
CA TRP A 371 9.95 -14.51 -10.35
C TRP A 371 11.29 -14.53 -11.09
N THR A 372 11.26 -14.19 -12.38
CA THR A 372 12.45 -13.76 -13.11
C THR A 372 12.76 -12.29 -12.83
N SER A 373 14.03 -11.87 -12.88
CA SER A 373 14.38 -10.45 -12.71
C SER A 373 13.75 -9.54 -13.77
N GLU A 374 13.51 -10.07 -14.98
CA GLU A 374 12.89 -9.30 -16.05
C GLU A 374 11.40 -9.05 -15.74
N ASN A 375 10.68 -10.08 -15.31
CA ASN A 375 9.26 -9.96 -15.00
C ASN A 375 9.00 -9.04 -13.81
N ILE A 376 9.87 -9.02 -12.80
CA ILE A 376 9.79 -8.04 -11.71
C ILE A 376 9.88 -6.61 -12.27
N LYS A 377 10.83 -6.34 -13.16
CA LYS A 377 10.98 -5.01 -13.77
C LYS A 377 9.77 -4.65 -14.64
N ILE A 378 9.24 -5.59 -15.41
CA ILE A 378 8.03 -5.39 -16.23
C ILE A 378 6.81 -5.13 -15.34
N ALA A 379 6.68 -5.85 -14.22
CA ALA A 379 5.62 -5.63 -13.22
C ALA A 379 5.74 -4.23 -12.60
N MET A 380 6.95 -3.82 -12.22
CA MET A 380 7.19 -2.47 -11.67
C MET A 380 6.97 -1.36 -12.72
N ASN A 381 7.27 -1.59 -13.99
CA ASN A 381 6.93 -0.67 -15.07
C ASN A 381 5.41 -0.58 -15.26
N SER A 382 4.70 -1.70 -15.13
CA SER A 382 3.22 -1.73 -15.15
C SER A 382 2.66 -0.90 -13.99
N VAL A 383 3.23 -1.03 -12.79
CA VAL A 383 2.90 -0.22 -11.62
C VAL A 383 3.11 1.26 -11.89
N LYS A 384 4.28 1.67 -12.43
CA LYS A 384 4.57 3.09 -12.78
C LYS A 384 3.52 3.65 -13.74
N LYS A 385 3.14 2.86 -14.75
CA LYS A 385 2.11 3.22 -15.72
C LYS A 385 0.76 3.43 -15.02
N MET A 386 0.35 2.51 -14.15
CA MET A 386 -0.88 2.65 -13.36
C MET A 386 -0.83 3.89 -12.45
N TRP A 387 0.31 4.16 -11.81
CA TRP A 387 0.54 5.34 -10.97
C TRP A 387 0.31 6.63 -11.74
N SER A 388 0.84 6.69 -12.97
CA SER A 388 0.74 7.85 -13.85
C SER A 388 -0.68 8.04 -14.38
N ILE A 389 -1.33 6.97 -14.86
CA ILE A 389 -2.71 7.01 -15.39
C ILE A 389 -3.70 7.40 -14.28
N SER A 390 -3.47 6.94 -13.06
CA SER A 390 -4.35 7.21 -11.91
C SER A 390 -4.07 8.53 -11.21
N ASN A 391 -3.05 9.29 -11.66
CA ASN A 391 -2.60 10.54 -11.05
C ASN A 391 -2.33 10.45 -9.54
N TYR A 392 -1.58 9.42 -9.10
CA TYR A 392 -1.22 9.24 -7.68
C TYR A 392 -0.03 10.10 -7.23
N GLY A 393 0.40 11.08 -8.03
CA GLY A 393 1.53 11.95 -7.72
C GLY A 393 2.88 11.26 -7.86
N HIS A 394 3.81 11.56 -6.94
CA HIS A 394 5.17 11.02 -6.98
C HIS A 394 5.19 9.48 -6.83
N HIS A 395 6.14 8.84 -7.53
CA HIS A 395 6.35 7.40 -7.40
C HIS A 395 6.67 7.01 -5.93
N PRO A 396 6.28 5.80 -5.51
CA PRO A 396 6.43 5.39 -4.13
C PRO A 396 7.91 5.27 -3.76
N ILE A 397 8.21 5.53 -2.49
CA ILE A 397 9.55 5.48 -1.93
C ILE A 397 9.74 4.35 -0.92
N SER A 398 8.66 3.64 -0.57
CA SER A 398 8.66 2.57 0.42
C SER A 398 8.06 1.29 -0.14
N TYR A 399 8.63 0.16 0.26
CA TYR A 399 8.19 -1.16 -0.20
C TYR A 399 8.08 -2.17 0.94
N ILE A 400 6.97 -2.90 0.99
CA ILE A 400 6.79 -4.06 1.89
C ILE A 400 6.72 -5.32 1.03
N PRO A 401 7.62 -6.31 1.21
CA PRO A 401 7.57 -7.54 0.42
C PRO A 401 6.34 -8.40 0.74
N PRO A 402 5.63 -8.93 -0.26
CA PRO A 402 4.48 -9.80 -0.04
C PRO A 402 4.83 -11.02 0.79
N SER A 403 3.95 -11.37 1.73
CA SER A 403 4.20 -12.44 2.72
C SER A 403 5.52 -12.28 3.50
N ASN A 404 6.11 -11.07 3.51
CA ASN A 404 7.38 -10.72 4.12
C ASN A 404 8.62 -11.42 3.52
N TYR A 405 8.51 -11.96 2.30
CA TYR A 405 9.59 -12.71 1.68
C TYR A 405 10.15 -12.03 0.43
N ILE A 406 11.47 -11.86 0.41
CA ILE A 406 12.23 -11.34 -0.73
C ILE A 406 13.67 -11.82 -0.65
N ASP A 407 14.27 -12.15 -1.78
CA ASP A 407 15.68 -12.52 -1.84
C ASP A 407 16.51 -11.46 -2.56
N LYS A 408 17.83 -11.67 -2.62
CA LYS A 408 18.77 -10.74 -3.27
C LYS A 408 18.37 -10.43 -4.72
N GLN A 409 17.89 -11.43 -5.47
CA GLN A 409 17.51 -11.22 -6.87
C GLN A 409 16.25 -10.37 -6.97
N GLY A 410 15.24 -10.67 -6.15
CA GLY A 410 14.01 -9.91 -6.09
C GLY A 410 14.26 -8.45 -5.72
N LEU A 411 15.10 -8.20 -4.71
CA LEU A 411 15.41 -6.85 -4.24
C LEU A 411 16.14 -6.00 -5.28
N LEU A 412 17.16 -6.56 -5.94
CA LEU A 412 17.89 -5.82 -6.98
C LEU A 412 17.01 -5.53 -8.20
N ALA A 413 16.18 -6.50 -8.62
CA ALA A 413 15.26 -6.31 -9.74
C ALA A 413 14.14 -5.31 -9.42
N LEU A 414 13.66 -5.30 -8.17
CA LEU A 414 12.72 -4.31 -7.66
C LEU A 414 13.31 -2.90 -7.72
N HIS A 415 14.54 -2.72 -7.23
CA HIS A 415 15.23 -1.43 -7.25
C HIS A 415 15.50 -0.93 -8.67
N GLU A 416 15.92 -1.81 -9.58
CA GLU A 416 16.07 -1.48 -11.01
C GLU A 416 14.72 -1.12 -11.65
N GLY A 417 13.67 -1.87 -11.32
CA GLY A 417 12.32 -1.69 -11.86
C GLY A 417 11.62 -0.43 -11.34
N LEU A 418 11.89 -0.01 -10.10
CA LEU A 418 11.31 1.16 -9.44
C LEU A 418 12.36 1.93 -8.62
N PRO A 419 13.28 2.69 -9.29
CA PRO A 419 14.41 3.34 -8.61
C PRO A 419 14.05 4.45 -7.62
N SER A 420 12.78 4.85 -7.55
CA SER A 420 12.28 5.79 -6.55
C SER A 420 12.26 5.21 -5.14
N LEU A 421 12.27 3.87 -5.01
CA LEU A 421 12.27 3.20 -3.72
C LEU A 421 13.54 3.53 -2.93
N LYS A 422 13.34 3.93 -1.68
CA LYS A 422 14.38 4.29 -0.71
C LYS A 422 14.29 3.48 0.57
N TYR A 423 13.11 3.02 0.96
CA TYR A 423 12.89 2.35 2.24
C TYR A 423 12.36 0.94 2.05
N MET A 424 13.12 -0.04 2.53
CA MET A 424 12.77 -1.45 2.51
C MET A 424 12.15 -1.87 3.84
N CYS A 425 10.87 -2.22 3.84
CA CYS A 425 10.08 -2.44 5.06
C CYS A 425 9.79 -3.93 5.29
N SER A 426 10.85 -4.76 5.28
CA SER A 426 10.77 -6.22 5.48
C SER A 426 10.71 -6.61 6.97
N LEU A 427 11.38 -7.67 7.43
CA LEU A 427 11.32 -8.12 8.84
C LEU A 427 12.61 -7.86 9.61
N TYR A 428 12.44 -7.42 10.87
CA TYR A 428 13.56 -7.31 11.82
C TYR A 428 14.04 -8.71 12.23
N THR A 429 13.08 -9.63 12.38
CA THR A 429 13.27 -11.03 12.76
C THR A 429 13.26 -11.96 11.54
N GLY A 430 13.47 -13.25 11.73
CA GLY A 430 13.39 -14.25 10.65
C GLY A 430 14.72 -14.53 9.94
N LYS A 431 14.68 -15.05 8.71
CA LYS A 431 15.87 -15.55 8.00
C LYS A 431 16.40 -14.50 7.00
N PHE A 432 17.68 -14.13 7.12
CA PHE A 432 18.35 -13.15 6.26
C PHE A 432 18.14 -13.36 4.75
N LYS A 433 18.37 -14.60 4.26
CA LYS A 433 18.23 -14.95 2.83
C LYS A 433 16.79 -14.87 2.30
N LYS A 434 15.80 -14.80 3.19
CA LYS A 434 14.38 -14.70 2.87
C LYS A 434 13.83 -13.28 3.11
N GLY A 435 14.68 -12.28 3.33
CA GLY A 435 14.25 -10.90 3.55
C GLY A 435 13.98 -10.53 5.01
N GLY A 436 14.22 -11.46 5.94
CA GLY A 436 14.23 -11.15 7.38
C GLY A 436 15.60 -10.74 7.89
N ASP A 437 15.74 -10.72 9.21
CA ASP A 437 16.98 -10.39 9.91
C ASP A 437 17.59 -9.02 9.50
N ARG A 438 16.74 -8.05 9.15
CA ARG A 438 17.19 -6.68 8.80
C ARG A 438 17.47 -5.83 10.03
N GLU A 439 18.21 -4.75 9.81
CA GLU A 439 18.59 -3.73 10.82
C GLU A 439 18.14 -2.35 10.31
N PHE A 440 18.11 -1.32 11.16
CA PHE A 440 17.91 0.06 10.69
C PHE A 440 19.22 0.61 10.11
N ASN A 441 19.54 0.17 8.89
CA ASN A 441 20.81 0.39 8.19
C ASN A 441 20.58 0.39 6.66
N PRO A 442 21.58 0.77 5.83
CA PRO A 442 21.51 0.51 4.40
C PRO A 442 21.21 -0.97 4.11
N GLU A 443 20.39 -1.24 3.11
CA GLU A 443 20.02 -2.61 2.76
C GLU A 443 21.28 -3.40 2.33
N PRO A 444 21.54 -4.57 2.93
CA PRO A 444 22.75 -5.36 2.68
C PRO A 444 23.08 -5.67 1.21
N TYR A 445 22.09 -5.70 0.32
CA TYR A 445 22.31 -5.95 -1.10
C TYR A 445 22.44 -4.69 -1.95
N THR A 446 22.07 -3.50 -1.45
CA THR A 446 22.27 -2.21 -2.13
C THR A 446 22.32 -1.05 -1.13
N ASN A 447 23.35 -0.21 -1.25
CA ASN A 447 23.45 1.01 -0.44
C ASN A 447 22.51 2.13 -0.93
N GLU A 448 21.75 1.95 -2.02
CA GLU A 448 20.81 2.97 -2.51
C GLU A 448 19.45 2.93 -1.79
N MET A 449 19.22 1.90 -0.97
CA MET A 449 18.04 1.71 -0.12
C MET A 449 18.44 1.59 1.35
N PHE A 450 17.49 1.87 2.23
CA PHE A 450 17.62 1.78 3.68
C PHE A 450 16.55 0.84 4.24
N ASP A 451 16.96 -0.11 5.07
CA ASP A 451 16.05 -1.01 5.77
C ASP A 451 15.35 -0.30 6.93
N PHE A 452 14.02 -0.39 6.95
CA PHE A 452 13.17 0.02 8.05
C PHE A 452 12.21 -1.12 8.42
N PRO A 453 12.72 -2.15 9.09
CA PRO A 453 11.99 -3.41 9.22
C PRO A 453 10.76 -3.32 10.12
N ARG A 454 9.80 -4.22 9.86
CA ARG A 454 8.71 -4.61 10.75
C ARG A 454 9.25 -5.17 12.06
N ASN A 455 8.93 -4.50 13.16
CA ASN A 455 9.22 -4.99 14.51
C ASN A 455 8.06 -5.82 15.05
N THR A 456 6.82 -5.32 14.94
CA THR A 456 5.61 -6.01 15.44
C THR A 456 4.44 -5.88 14.47
N SER A 457 3.41 -6.71 14.64
CA SER A 457 2.18 -6.64 13.83
C SER A 457 0.93 -7.13 14.58
N GLY A 458 -0.23 -6.73 14.07
CA GLY A 458 -1.57 -7.10 14.53
C GLY A 458 -2.13 -6.13 15.58
N PHE A 459 -3.46 -6.10 15.70
CA PHE A 459 -4.20 -5.17 16.56
C PHE A 459 -4.02 -5.42 18.06
N TYR A 460 -3.48 -6.57 18.44
CA TYR A 460 -3.08 -6.89 19.80
C TYR A 460 -1.70 -7.57 19.81
N LEU A 461 -0.97 -7.41 20.92
CA LEU A 461 0.36 -7.98 21.08
C LEU A 461 0.33 -9.11 22.11
N ASN A 462 0.74 -10.30 21.69
CA ASN A 462 1.08 -11.36 22.64
C ASN A 462 2.34 -10.98 23.44
N THR A 463 2.65 -11.78 24.46
CA THR A 463 3.73 -11.51 25.42
C THR A 463 5.09 -11.32 24.75
N PHE A 464 5.42 -12.12 23.74
CA PHE A 464 6.69 -12.01 23.02
C PHE A 464 6.75 -10.75 22.13
N LYS A 465 5.66 -10.41 21.43
CA LYS A 465 5.59 -9.16 20.63
C LYS A 465 5.69 -7.91 21.52
N LYS A 466 5.10 -7.93 22.74
CA LYS A 466 5.29 -6.86 23.74
C LYS A 466 6.77 -6.72 24.11
N TYR A 467 7.45 -7.83 24.37
CA TYR A 467 8.88 -7.83 24.65
C TYR A 467 9.69 -7.24 23.48
N LEU A 468 9.46 -7.68 22.25
CA LEU A 468 10.14 -7.13 21.07
C LEU A 468 9.91 -5.63 20.88
N LYS A 469 8.68 -5.17 21.08
CA LYS A 469 8.33 -3.74 21.05
C LYS A 469 9.15 -2.93 22.05
N GLU A 470 9.08 -3.28 23.34
CA GLU A 470 9.75 -2.50 24.40
C GLU A 470 11.28 -2.66 24.33
N SER A 471 11.79 -3.83 23.94
CA SER A 471 13.20 -4.09 23.69
C SER A 471 13.75 -3.12 22.63
N MET A 472 13.16 -3.13 21.43
CA MET A 472 13.57 -2.26 20.32
C MET A 472 13.50 -0.78 20.71
N PHE A 473 12.38 -0.38 21.31
CA PHE A 473 12.15 1.01 21.67
C PHE A 473 13.18 1.50 22.69
N LEU A 474 13.61 0.65 23.63
CA LEU A 474 14.59 1.04 24.65
C LEU A 474 15.94 1.46 24.07
N TYR A 475 16.50 0.76 23.08
CA TYR A 475 17.83 1.11 22.52
C TYR A 475 17.78 1.91 21.20
N THR A 476 16.62 2.10 20.58
CA THR A 476 16.50 2.90 19.33
C THR A 476 15.52 4.06 19.42
N GLY A 477 14.53 3.99 20.32
CA GLY A 477 13.34 4.84 20.29
C GLY A 477 12.45 4.62 19.06
N VAL A 478 12.52 3.45 18.41
CA VAL A 478 11.71 3.14 17.22
C VAL A 478 10.69 2.04 17.51
N TRP A 479 9.42 2.29 17.16
CA TRP A 479 8.40 1.25 17.07
C TRP A 479 7.81 1.19 15.65
N SER A 480 8.15 0.12 14.93
CA SER A 480 7.63 -0.16 13.58
C SER A 480 6.53 -1.23 13.66
N HIS A 481 5.28 -0.86 13.36
CA HIS A 481 4.09 -1.69 13.63
C HIS A 481 3.13 -1.77 12.46
N PHE A 482 2.62 -2.98 12.16
CA PHE A 482 1.85 -3.26 10.95
C PHE A 482 0.48 -3.84 11.29
N VAL A 483 -0.57 -3.31 10.66
CA VAL A 483 -1.95 -3.79 10.79
C VAL A 483 -2.57 -3.94 9.40
N HIS A 484 -3.55 -4.85 9.26
CA HIS A 484 -4.17 -5.17 7.97
C HIS A 484 -5.69 -5.32 8.12
N PRO A 485 -6.54 -4.86 7.17
CA PRO A 485 -7.99 -4.99 7.26
C PRO A 485 -8.47 -6.44 7.40
N ASP A 486 -7.93 -7.38 6.61
CA ASP A 486 -8.25 -8.81 6.69
C ASP A 486 -7.86 -9.52 7.98
N ASP A 487 -7.08 -8.90 8.87
CA ASP A 487 -6.73 -9.52 10.16
C ASP A 487 -8.00 -9.92 10.91
N ILE A 488 -9.07 -9.13 10.78
CA ILE A 488 -10.37 -9.36 11.44
C ILE A 488 -10.99 -10.72 11.08
N TYR A 489 -10.80 -11.19 9.85
CA TYR A 489 -11.43 -12.41 9.33
C TYR A 489 -10.68 -13.69 9.69
N GLN A 490 -9.42 -13.61 10.12
CA GLN A 490 -8.59 -14.79 10.43
C GLN A 490 -8.86 -15.34 11.83
N ILE A 491 -10.10 -15.76 12.07
CA ILE A 491 -10.58 -16.39 13.30
C ILE A 491 -10.42 -17.92 13.26
N PRO A 492 -10.31 -18.62 14.41
CA PRO A 492 -10.08 -20.07 14.50
C PRO A 492 -11.33 -20.91 14.15
N ILE A 493 -11.80 -20.80 12.91
CA ILE A 493 -12.88 -21.61 12.33
C ILE A 493 -12.37 -22.50 11.19
N MET A 494 -13.08 -23.58 10.90
CA MET A 494 -12.68 -24.57 9.90
C MET A 494 -12.41 -23.96 8.51
N GLY A 495 -13.20 -22.96 8.11
CA GLY A 495 -13.05 -22.27 6.83
C GLY A 495 -11.74 -21.50 6.64
N ASN A 496 -11.02 -21.18 7.73
CA ASN A 496 -9.77 -20.41 7.70
C ASN A 496 -8.52 -21.28 7.82
N LEU A 497 -8.66 -22.59 8.04
CA LEU A 497 -7.52 -23.51 8.18
C LEU A 497 -6.65 -23.57 6.92
N LYS A 498 -7.26 -23.45 5.74
CA LYS A 498 -6.54 -23.40 4.47
C LYS A 498 -5.84 -22.05 4.28
N THR A 499 -6.54 -20.95 4.57
CA THR A 499 -6.04 -19.58 4.29
C THR A 499 -4.94 -19.13 5.26
N LYS A 500 -4.90 -19.66 6.49
CA LYS A 500 -3.83 -19.33 7.45
C LYS A 500 -2.47 -19.95 7.04
N GLY A 501 -2.50 -21.01 6.22
CA GLY A 501 -1.32 -21.81 5.87
C GLY A 501 -0.58 -22.36 7.10
N GLU A 502 0.75 -22.21 7.08
CA GLU A 502 1.64 -22.61 8.18
C GLU A 502 1.62 -21.64 9.38
N PHE A 503 0.92 -20.52 9.28
CA PHE A 503 0.89 -19.50 10.31
C PHE A 503 -0.22 -19.73 11.34
N SER A 504 -0.11 -19.01 12.47
CA SER A 504 -1.19 -18.87 13.44
C SER A 504 -2.26 -17.93 12.88
N PHE A 505 -3.49 -18.08 13.40
CA PHE A 505 -4.59 -17.17 13.11
C PHE A 505 -4.23 -15.74 13.51
N ARG A 506 -4.49 -14.76 12.62
CA ARG A 506 -4.22 -13.35 12.90
C ARG A 506 -5.20 -12.75 13.93
N ASN A 507 -6.39 -13.34 14.06
CA ASN A 507 -7.39 -13.05 15.09
C ASN A 507 -7.69 -14.31 15.90
N GLU A 508 -6.68 -14.82 16.61
CA GLU A 508 -6.80 -16.08 17.38
C GLU A 508 -7.82 -16.00 18.52
N LEU A 509 -8.11 -14.79 19.00
CA LEU A 509 -9.07 -14.49 20.06
C LEU A 509 -10.52 -14.34 19.57
N GLY A 510 -10.77 -14.40 18.25
CA GLY A 510 -12.11 -14.22 17.70
C GLY A 510 -12.73 -12.87 18.05
N LEU A 511 -11.95 -11.79 18.03
CA LEU A 511 -12.43 -10.45 18.36
C LEU A 511 -13.34 -9.94 17.24
N ASN A 512 -14.47 -9.33 17.61
CA ASN A 512 -15.27 -8.47 16.74
C ASN A 512 -14.49 -7.16 16.44
N TRP A 513 -14.95 -6.32 15.49
CA TRP A 513 -14.27 -5.07 15.17
C TRP A 513 -14.39 -4.04 16.29
N ARG A 514 -15.61 -3.68 16.71
CA ARG A 514 -15.85 -2.73 17.83
C ARG A 514 -16.51 -3.39 19.03
N LYS A 515 -17.49 -4.26 18.80
CA LYS A 515 -18.23 -4.91 19.89
C LYS A 515 -17.30 -5.80 20.72
N THR A 516 -17.66 -6.00 21.98
CA THR A 516 -17.09 -7.07 22.80
C THR A 516 -17.45 -8.43 22.18
N ASN A 517 -16.56 -9.41 22.26
CA ASN A 517 -16.85 -10.78 21.83
C ASN A 517 -17.51 -11.62 22.95
N ASP A 518 -17.88 -12.86 22.64
CA ASP A 518 -18.56 -13.77 23.58
C ASP A 518 -17.69 -14.14 24.80
N GLN A 519 -16.38 -13.93 24.72
CA GLN A 519 -15.43 -14.14 25.83
C GLN A 519 -15.24 -12.88 26.70
N ASN A 520 -16.10 -11.87 26.52
CA ASN A 520 -16.03 -10.58 27.20
C ASN A 520 -14.73 -9.81 26.93
N LEU A 521 -14.08 -10.05 25.79
CA LEU A 521 -12.90 -9.32 25.34
C LEU A 521 -13.31 -8.14 24.44
N PRO A 522 -12.70 -6.95 24.61
CA PRO A 522 -13.01 -5.79 23.78
C PRO A 522 -12.68 -6.05 22.30
N GLY A 523 -13.41 -5.39 21.41
CA GLY A 523 -13.18 -5.50 19.97
C GLY A 523 -11.76 -5.14 19.52
N MET A 524 -11.44 -5.49 18.29
CA MET A 524 -10.13 -5.32 17.67
C MET A 524 -9.70 -3.85 17.59
N TYR A 525 -10.59 -2.96 17.17
CA TYR A 525 -10.34 -1.51 17.12
C TYR A 525 -10.05 -0.88 18.50
N PRO A 526 -10.91 -1.03 19.53
CA PRO A 526 -10.62 -0.46 20.85
C PRO A 526 -9.38 -1.09 21.50
N THR A 527 -9.08 -2.36 21.21
CA THR A 527 -7.85 -3.01 21.68
C THR A 527 -6.60 -2.34 21.09
N PHE A 528 -6.60 -2.04 19.79
CA PHE A 528 -5.48 -1.36 19.14
C PHE A 528 -5.35 0.11 19.56
N GLU A 529 -6.47 0.81 19.70
CA GLU A 529 -6.46 2.15 20.29
C GLU A 529 -5.83 2.15 21.69
N LYS A 530 -6.21 1.20 22.55
CA LYS A 530 -5.63 1.06 23.89
C LYS A 530 -4.13 0.77 23.85
N LEU A 531 -3.64 0.04 22.85
CA LEU A 531 -2.21 -0.19 22.65
C LEU A 531 -1.46 1.12 22.36
N ILE A 532 -2.00 1.96 21.48
CA ILE A 532 -1.43 3.29 21.16
C ILE A 532 -1.49 4.21 22.37
N GLN A 533 -2.64 4.29 23.06
CA GLN A 533 -2.82 5.07 24.28
C GLN A 533 -1.79 4.69 25.36
N ASN A 534 -1.63 3.39 25.61
CA ASN A 534 -0.65 2.90 26.57
C ASN A 534 0.78 3.28 26.18
N HIS A 535 1.12 3.22 24.89
CA HIS A 535 2.44 3.63 24.44
C HIS A 535 2.69 5.12 24.64
N ILE A 536 1.74 6.00 24.27
CA ILE A 536 1.83 7.46 24.49
C ILE A 536 1.92 7.77 25.98
N LYS A 537 1.11 7.09 26.81
CA LYS A 537 1.17 7.24 28.27
C LYS A 537 2.56 6.90 28.83
N ASN A 538 3.19 5.86 28.31
CA ASN A 538 4.48 5.39 28.78
C ASN A 538 5.66 6.20 28.20
N TYR A 539 5.48 6.79 27.02
CA TYR A 539 6.50 7.57 26.31
C TYR A 539 5.89 8.85 25.69
N PRO A 540 5.56 9.88 26.50
CA PRO A 540 4.76 11.02 26.04
C PRO A 540 5.41 11.92 24.98
N LEU A 541 6.74 11.85 24.80
CA LEU A 541 7.46 12.67 23.82
C LEU A 541 7.52 12.03 22.42
N THR A 542 6.94 10.84 22.27
CA THR A 542 7.05 10.06 21.05
C THR A 542 6.18 10.61 19.92
N LYS A 543 6.62 10.42 18.67
CA LYS A 543 5.93 10.94 17.47
C LYS A 543 5.45 9.78 16.59
N PHE A 544 4.42 9.99 15.77
CA PHE A 544 3.87 8.97 14.86
C PHE A 544 4.01 9.33 13.35
N PRO A 545 5.24 9.45 12.82
CA PRO A 545 5.45 9.78 11.42
C PRO A 545 5.27 8.58 10.47
N ASN A 546 4.99 8.88 9.20
CA ASN A 546 5.11 7.93 8.09
C ASN A 546 6.59 7.64 7.77
N ILE A 547 6.86 6.63 6.95
CA ILE A 547 8.23 6.19 6.64
C ILE A 547 9.05 7.24 5.87
N LYS A 548 8.41 8.09 5.04
CA LYS A 548 9.09 9.23 4.40
C LYS A 548 9.83 10.12 5.41
N ILE A 549 9.21 10.41 6.55
CA ILE A 549 9.80 11.23 7.60
C ILE A 549 10.62 10.36 8.57
N GLY A 550 10.04 9.25 9.05
CA GLY A 550 10.66 8.37 10.03
C GLY A 550 11.94 7.71 9.52
N GLY A 551 11.93 7.20 8.29
CA GLY A 551 13.09 6.60 7.64
C GLY A 551 14.22 7.60 7.41
N LYS A 552 13.89 8.86 7.10
CA LYS A 552 14.88 9.95 6.99
C LYS A 552 15.51 10.26 8.35
N LEU A 553 14.72 10.42 9.40
CA LEU A 553 15.22 10.71 10.75
C LEU A 553 16.11 9.58 11.27
N VAL A 554 15.67 8.34 11.12
CA VAL A 554 16.46 7.17 11.55
C VAL A 554 17.73 7.06 10.73
N SER A 555 17.67 7.09 9.39
CA SER A 555 18.89 7.00 8.57
C SER A 555 19.91 8.12 8.86
N GLN A 556 19.46 9.34 9.16
CA GLN A 556 20.32 10.45 9.59
C GLN A 556 20.97 10.19 10.96
N LEU A 557 20.18 9.86 11.97
CA LEU A 557 20.69 9.54 13.31
C LEU A 557 21.71 8.39 13.27
N ARG A 558 21.49 7.42 12.38
CA ARG A 558 22.39 6.28 12.20
C ARG A 558 23.76 6.72 11.68
N VAL A 559 23.87 7.70 10.78
CA VAL A 559 25.17 8.17 10.27
C VAL A 559 25.82 9.30 11.09
N ASP A 560 25.06 9.94 11.98
CA ASP A 560 25.59 10.99 12.86
C ASP A 560 26.71 10.46 13.79
N ASP A 561 27.78 11.26 13.95
CA ASP A 561 28.87 11.00 14.88
C ASP A 561 28.67 11.80 16.17
N PHE A 562 29.06 11.19 17.28
CA PHE A 562 28.86 11.70 18.63
C PHE A 562 30.17 11.72 19.40
N GLN A 563 30.32 12.70 20.29
CA GLN A 563 31.45 12.82 21.18
C GLN A 563 31.01 12.74 22.63
N HIS A 564 31.69 11.89 23.39
CA HIS A 564 31.54 11.76 24.83
C HIS A 564 32.67 12.53 25.52
N LYS A 565 32.32 13.46 26.40
CA LYS A 565 33.26 14.24 27.23
C LYS A 565 32.91 14.12 28.69
N LYS A 566 33.94 14.13 29.53
CA LYS A 566 33.82 14.01 30.98
C LYS A 566 34.66 15.11 31.63
N ASN A 567 34.05 16.05 32.36
CA ASN A 567 34.74 17.06 33.18
C ASN A 567 34.31 16.92 34.65
N ASP A 568 34.94 17.59 35.61
CA ASP A 568 34.73 17.30 37.05
C ASP A 568 33.27 17.31 37.50
N ARG A 569 32.42 18.13 36.88
CA ARG A 569 31.00 18.28 37.25
C ARG A 569 30.01 17.52 36.36
N PHE A 570 30.35 17.22 35.11
CA PHE A 570 29.39 16.75 34.11
C PHE A 570 29.91 15.60 33.23
N TYR A 571 28.97 14.77 32.79
CA TYR A 571 29.10 13.90 31.63
C TYR A 571 28.34 14.53 30.47
N ILE A 572 29.00 14.73 29.34
CA ILE A 572 28.47 15.48 28.19
C ILE A 572 28.52 14.59 26.96
N VAL A 573 27.40 14.54 26.22
CA VAL A 573 27.34 13.91 24.90
C VAL A 573 26.90 14.97 23.89
N GLN A 574 27.60 15.03 22.76
CA GLN A 574 27.37 16.03 21.72
C GLN A 574 27.38 15.37 20.34
N ASN A 575 26.35 15.62 19.54
CA ASN A 575 26.30 15.30 18.11
C ASN A 575 27.23 16.26 17.37
N LEU A 576 28.22 15.71 16.66
CA LEU A 576 29.19 16.47 15.87
C LEU A 576 28.70 16.76 14.45
N THR A 577 27.86 15.90 13.90
CA THR A 577 27.33 16.02 12.54
C THR A 577 26.21 17.07 12.45
N SER A 578 25.29 17.07 13.43
CA SER A 578 24.13 17.96 13.49
C SER A 578 24.01 18.70 14.83
N PRO A 579 25.01 19.51 15.24
CA PRO A 579 25.09 20.09 16.59
C PRO A 579 23.99 21.09 16.92
N LYS A 580 23.33 21.70 15.93
CA LYS A 580 22.27 22.70 16.11
C LYS A 580 20.84 22.13 15.98
N LYS A 581 20.67 20.83 15.77
CA LYS A 581 19.35 20.22 15.61
C LYS A 581 18.79 19.73 16.94
N GLU A 582 17.47 19.77 17.06
CA GLU A 582 16.72 19.12 18.14
C GLU A 582 17.08 17.62 18.23
N HIS A 583 17.24 17.11 19.45
CA HIS A 583 17.52 15.70 19.71
C HIS A 583 16.68 15.16 20.87
N ASP A 584 16.29 13.90 20.75
CA ASP A 584 15.73 13.10 21.83
C ASP A 584 16.81 12.19 22.42
N TRP A 585 16.86 12.15 23.74
CA TRP A 585 17.85 11.38 24.50
C TRP A 585 17.17 10.48 25.50
N PHE A 586 17.81 9.35 25.78
CA PHE A 586 17.56 8.55 26.96
C PHE A 586 18.78 8.59 27.90
N VAL A 587 18.52 8.60 29.21
CA VAL A 587 19.55 8.45 30.25
C VAL A 587 19.01 7.62 31.41
N TYR A 588 19.81 6.68 31.91
CA TYR A 588 19.46 5.93 33.12
C TYR A 588 19.90 6.66 34.38
N ILE A 589 18.98 6.77 35.35
CA ILE A 589 19.22 7.39 36.65
C ILE A 589 18.63 6.50 37.75
N SER A 590 19.46 6.05 38.69
CA SER A 590 19.03 5.26 39.84
C SER A 590 18.17 6.08 40.81
N ASN A 591 17.41 5.38 41.66
CA ASN A 591 16.66 6.04 42.74
C ASN A 591 17.55 6.89 43.66
N LYS A 592 18.80 6.48 43.92
CA LYS A 592 19.77 7.24 44.75
C LYS A 592 20.08 8.61 44.16
N LYS A 593 20.13 8.73 42.82
CA LYS A 593 20.53 9.96 42.11
C LYS A 593 19.36 10.77 41.54
N ALA A 594 18.16 10.19 41.46
CA ALA A 594 16.98 10.76 40.82
C ALA A 594 16.64 12.19 41.28
N LYS A 595 16.58 12.44 42.60
CA LYS A 595 16.18 13.75 43.15
C LYS A 595 17.07 14.89 42.63
N LYS A 596 18.40 14.75 42.79
CA LYS A 596 19.38 15.76 42.38
C LYS A 596 19.38 15.96 40.86
N THR A 597 19.31 14.87 40.09
CA THR A 597 19.29 14.97 38.62
C THR A 597 18.02 15.66 38.11
N PHE A 598 16.84 15.34 38.64
CA PHE A 598 15.59 15.97 38.18
C PHE A 598 15.51 17.45 38.54
N GLN A 599 16.01 17.86 39.71
CA GLN A 599 16.15 19.27 40.06
C GLN A 599 17.05 20.02 39.05
N TYR A 600 18.15 19.40 38.63
CA TYR A 600 19.02 19.96 37.60
C TYR A 600 18.32 20.08 36.23
N LEU A 601 17.59 19.05 35.79
CA LEU A 601 16.88 19.08 34.50
C LEU A 601 15.79 20.16 34.47
N VAL A 602 15.03 20.31 35.57
CA VAL A 602 14.04 21.39 35.74
C VAL A 602 14.74 22.75 35.72
N GLY A 603 15.83 22.93 36.46
CA GLY A 603 16.60 24.19 36.47
C GLY A 603 17.24 24.55 35.12
N LYS A 604 17.34 23.60 34.18
CA LYS A 604 17.79 23.83 32.80
C LYS A 604 16.65 24.00 31.79
N ASN A 605 15.39 23.99 32.24
CA ASN A 605 14.20 24.06 31.40
C ASN A 605 14.15 22.98 30.30
N TYR A 606 14.71 21.79 30.57
CA TYR A 606 14.55 20.66 29.64
C TYR A 606 13.14 20.08 29.72
N VAL A 607 12.58 19.72 28.57
CA VAL A 607 11.36 18.89 28.53
C VAL A 607 11.78 17.44 28.71
N PHE A 608 11.27 16.79 29.77
CA PHE A 608 11.61 15.40 30.04
C PHE A 608 10.47 14.59 30.66
N THR A 609 10.51 13.27 30.46
CA THR A 609 9.63 12.29 31.08
C THR A 609 10.45 11.14 31.68
N LYS A 610 9.85 10.36 32.58
CA LYS A 610 10.54 9.27 33.27
C LYS A 610 9.71 7.99 33.25
N THR A 611 10.38 6.87 32.97
CA THR A 611 9.78 5.54 32.92
C THR A 611 10.60 4.60 33.79
N LYS A 612 9.96 3.75 34.60
CA LYS A 612 10.66 2.85 35.51
C LYS A 612 11.53 1.85 34.73
N LEU A 613 12.78 1.69 35.19
CA LEU A 613 13.72 0.69 34.70
C LEU A 613 14.56 0.21 35.88
N LEU A 614 14.57 -1.09 36.17
CA LEU A 614 15.32 -1.68 37.28
C LEU A 614 15.05 -0.94 38.62
N ASP A 615 16.09 -0.52 39.33
CA ASP A 615 16.05 0.24 40.58
C ASP A 615 16.13 1.77 40.36
N GLY A 616 15.64 2.23 39.21
CA GLY A 616 15.63 3.64 38.84
C GLY A 616 14.67 3.96 37.70
N PHE A 617 15.11 4.88 36.84
CA PHE A 617 14.33 5.39 35.73
C PHE A 617 15.18 5.49 34.46
N ILE A 618 14.58 5.16 33.33
CA ILE A 618 15.01 5.68 32.04
C ILE A 618 14.29 7.02 31.82
N VAL A 619 15.06 8.08 31.57
CA VAL A 619 14.55 9.45 31.45
C VAL A 619 14.65 9.87 29.99
N ASN A 620 13.52 10.22 29.37
CA ASN A 620 13.48 10.79 28.03
C ASN A 620 13.65 12.30 28.13
N ILE A 621 14.69 12.87 27.51
CA ILE A 621 14.99 14.29 27.57
C ILE A 621 15.03 14.81 26.12
N LYS A 622 14.36 15.93 25.87
CA LYS A 622 14.38 16.62 24.59
C LYS A 622 15.22 17.89 24.69
N THR A 623 16.16 18.06 23.75
CA THR A 623 17.06 19.24 23.69
C THR A 623 16.85 19.99 22.38
N THR A 624 17.06 21.32 22.38
CA THR A 624 16.95 22.17 21.18
C THR A 624 18.19 22.11 20.30
N ASP A 625 19.32 21.69 20.85
CA ASP A 625 20.59 21.47 20.17
C ASP A 625 21.07 20.02 20.37
N GLY A 626 22.08 19.62 19.62
CA GLY A 626 22.62 18.26 19.64
C GLY A 626 23.49 17.95 20.85
N LYS A 627 23.26 18.55 22.02
CA LYS A 627 24.10 18.40 23.21
C LYS A 627 23.28 18.15 24.47
N LEU A 628 23.72 17.19 25.28
CA LEU A 628 23.16 16.94 26.60
C LEU A 628 24.26 16.80 27.65
N SER A 629 24.08 17.49 28.79
CA SER A 629 25.02 17.47 29.92
C SER A 629 24.30 17.00 31.18
N ILE A 630 24.79 15.93 31.80
CA ILE A 630 24.22 15.31 33.01
C ILE A 630 25.23 15.46 34.16
N PRO A 631 24.80 15.88 35.36
CA PRO A 631 25.70 16.08 36.50
C PRO A 631 26.30 14.75 36.97
N LYS A 632 27.60 14.76 37.24
CA LYS A 632 28.26 13.71 38.01
C LYS A 632 27.94 13.94 39.48
N LEU A 633 27.41 12.92 40.14
CA LEU A 633 27.31 12.91 41.59
C LEU A 633 28.45 12.05 42.12
N GLU A 634 29.23 12.59 43.05
CA GLU A 634 30.51 12.06 43.55
C GLU A 634 30.45 10.56 43.91
N LYS A 635 31.59 9.88 43.74
CA LYS A 635 31.84 8.55 44.30
C LYS A 635 32.49 8.75 45.67
N GLU A 636 31.93 8.13 46.70
CA GLU A 636 32.68 7.77 47.91
C GLU A 636 33.82 6.82 47.48
N ALA A 637 35.06 7.14 47.84
CA ALA A 637 36.24 6.39 47.43
C ALA A 637 36.73 5.51 48.59
N ASP A 638 36.48 4.20 48.53
CA ASP A 638 37.10 3.23 49.44
C ASP A 638 38.26 2.52 48.73
N HIS A 639 39.47 3.05 48.91
CA HIS A 639 40.71 2.51 48.32
C HIS A 639 41.33 1.33 49.10
N LEU A 640 40.73 0.88 50.21
CA LEU A 640 41.33 -0.10 51.14
C LEU A 640 41.10 -1.60 50.82
N PHE A 641 40.27 -1.99 49.85
CA PHE A 641 39.78 -3.38 49.71
C PHE A 641 40.47 -4.29 48.66
N SER A 642 41.46 -3.80 47.89
CA SER A 642 41.95 -4.54 46.70
C SER A 642 42.86 -5.74 47.00
N LYS A 643 43.64 -5.71 48.09
CA LYS A 643 44.63 -6.74 48.43
C LYS A 643 43.98 -8.01 49.02
N ASP A 644 42.92 -7.85 49.79
CA ASP A 644 42.20 -8.96 50.44
C ASP A 644 41.46 -9.83 49.42
N ILE A 645 40.82 -9.19 48.43
CA ILE A 645 40.07 -9.84 47.35
C ILE A 645 41.00 -10.71 46.45
N LEU A 646 42.24 -10.26 46.21
CA LEU A 646 43.22 -11.04 45.44
C LEU A 646 43.72 -12.27 46.21
N THR A 647 43.79 -12.19 47.54
CA THR A 647 44.15 -13.33 48.40
C THR A 647 43.06 -14.39 48.39
N GLU A 648 41.79 -13.97 48.51
CA GLU A 648 40.62 -14.85 48.44
C GLU A 648 40.56 -15.61 47.11
N PHE A 649 40.84 -14.91 46.00
CA PHE A 649 40.90 -15.51 44.67
C PHE A 649 41.99 -16.60 44.56
N ASN A 650 43.21 -16.37 45.06
CA ASN A 650 44.28 -17.36 44.96
C ASN A 650 43.95 -18.68 45.70
N ASN A 651 43.28 -18.61 46.84
CA ASN A 651 42.83 -19.78 47.60
C ASN A 651 41.78 -20.63 46.87
N TYR A 652 41.02 -20.04 45.94
CA TYR A 652 40.04 -20.75 45.14
C TYR A 652 40.70 -21.68 44.09
N LEU A 653 41.96 -21.45 43.69
CA LEU A 653 42.55 -22.04 42.48
C LEU A 653 43.26 -23.40 42.62
N THR A 654 43.68 -23.80 43.81
CA THR A 654 44.71 -24.85 44.00
C THR A 654 44.18 -26.31 44.02
N TYR A 655 43.23 -26.70 43.16
CA TYR A 655 42.52 -28.00 43.17
C TYR A 655 42.56 -28.75 41.79
N LYS A 656 43.07 -30.01 41.62
CA LYS A 656 43.30 -30.71 40.29
C LYS A 656 43.26 -32.29 40.21
N GLU A 657 42.98 -32.86 39.00
CA GLU A 657 43.08 -34.29 38.48
C GLU A 657 43.42 -34.37 36.92
N THR A 658 44.05 -35.44 36.33
CA THR A 658 44.56 -35.53 34.89
C THR A 658 44.87 -36.94 34.26
N ILE A 659 44.74 -37.18 32.90
CA ILE A 659 45.44 -38.19 31.99
C ILE A 659 45.43 -37.78 30.46
N LYS A 660 46.55 -37.85 29.67
CA LYS A 660 46.58 -37.55 28.18
C LYS A 660 47.55 -38.34 27.25
N ASP A 661 48.44 -39.22 27.71
CA ASP A 661 49.60 -39.65 26.87
C ASP A 661 49.44 -40.90 25.96
N ILE A 662 48.28 -41.55 25.88
CA ILE A 662 48.12 -42.86 25.19
C ILE A 662 47.85 -42.74 23.68
N LEU A 663 47.53 -41.55 23.14
CA LEU A 663 46.94 -41.43 21.79
C LEU A 663 47.96 -41.33 20.64
N ASN A 664 49.19 -40.87 20.89
CA ASN A 664 50.12 -40.49 19.83
C ASN A 664 50.93 -41.67 19.25
N GLU A 665 51.09 -42.78 19.99
CA GLU A 665 51.89 -43.92 19.54
C GLU A 665 51.18 -44.74 18.45
N LYS A 666 49.85 -44.82 18.50
CA LYS A 666 49.01 -45.66 17.63
C LYS A 666 48.89 -45.15 16.19
N LEU A 667 49.20 -43.88 15.95
CA LEU A 667 49.09 -43.23 14.64
C LEU A 667 50.26 -43.50 13.70
N LYS A 668 51.45 -43.64 14.27
CA LYS A 668 52.68 -43.87 13.51
C LYS A 668 52.65 -45.25 12.85
N THR A 669 52.18 -46.27 13.57
CA THR A 669 52.09 -47.66 13.12
C THR A 669 51.08 -47.91 11.99
N LEU A 670 50.05 -47.06 11.88
CA LEU A 670 49.00 -47.20 10.85
C LEU A 670 49.41 -46.61 9.50
N ARG A 671 50.24 -45.56 9.50
CA ARG A 671 50.71 -44.91 8.26
C ARG A 671 51.72 -45.79 7.52
N GLU A 672 52.60 -46.47 8.24
CA GLU A 672 53.62 -47.38 7.69
C GLU A 672 52.96 -48.56 6.93
N LYS A 673 51.91 -49.15 7.50
CA LYS A 673 51.17 -50.28 6.88
C LYS A 673 50.46 -49.97 5.56
N ILE A 674 50.14 -48.71 5.27
CA ILE A 674 49.34 -48.32 4.09
C ILE A 674 50.21 -48.21 2.83
N PHE A 675 51.50 -47.91 2.96
CA PHE A 675 52.39 -47.68 1.83
C PHE A 675 53.34 -48.85 1.49
N GLU A 676 53.31 -49.94 2.26
CA GLU A 676 54.11 -51.16 2.01
C GLU A 676 53.35 -52.27 1.25
N SER A 677 52.03 -52.16 1.05
CA SER A 677 51.21 -53.23 0.47
C SER A 677 50.67 -52.88 -0.92
N ASP A 678 50.89 -53.76 -1.91
CA ASP A 678 50.39 -53.60 -3.29
C ASP A 678 48.94 -54.11 -3.50
N ILE A 679 48.24 -54.57 -2.44
CA ILE A 679 46.82 -55.01 -2.51
C ILE A 679 46.02 -54.42 -1.32
N LEU A 680 44.92 -53.69 -1.62
CA LEU A 680 44.26 -52.78 -0.67
C LEU A 680 43.33 -53.44 0.36
N SER A 681 43.48 -53.06 1.64
CA SER A 681 42.43 -53.17 2.67
C SER A 681 41.76 -51.82 2.91
N ILE A 682 40.45 -51.72 2.64
CA ILE A 682 39.63 -50.52 2.88
C ILE A 682 39.57 -50.19 4.38
N GLU A 683 39.71 -51.19 5.23
CA GLU A 683 39.61 -51.12 6.69
C GLU A 683 40.84 -50.42 7.30
N THR A 684 42.04 -50.66 6.77
CA THR A 684 43.27 -49.97 7.20
C THR A 684 43.22 -48.46 6.90
N TRP A 685 42.69 -48.06 5.73
CA TRP A 685 42.47 -46.66 5.39
C TRP A 685 41.44 -45.97 6.30
N LYS A 686 40.39 -46.69 6.72
CA LYS A 686 39.39 -46.17 7.69
C LYS A 686 40.00 -45.96 9.08
N GLU A 687 40.85 -46.89 9.54
CA GLU A 687 41.54 -46.75 10.83
C GLU A 687 42.53 -45.59 10.81
N TYR A 688 43.35 -45.46 9.76
CA TYR A 688 44.27 -44.33 9.61
C TYR A 688 43.53 -42.98 9.55
N ALA A 689 42.39 -42.89 8.85
CA ALA A 689 41.53 -41.71 8.86
C ALA A 689 41.00 -41.40 10.27
N LYS A 690 40.46 -42.40 10.98
CA LYS A 690 39.83 -42.24 12.31
C LYS A 690 40.82 -41.76 13.37
N TYR A 691 41.98 -42.40 13.47
CA TYR A 691 43.01 -41.98 14.42
C TYR A 691 43.63 -40.63 14.02
N SER A 692 43.75 -40.33 12.71
CA SER A 692 44.30 -39.04 12.24
C SER A 692 43.38 -37.88 12.58
N GLY A 693 42.06 -38.09 12.58
CA GLY A 693 41.10 -37.13 13.12
C GLY A 693 41.22 -36.93 14.64
N TRP A 694 41.45 -38.01 15.40
CA TRP A 694 41.57 -37.94 16.86
C TRP A 694 42.83 -37.20 17.34
N ALA A 695 43.93 -37.24 16.58
CA ALA A 695 45.15 -36.48 16.88
C ALA A 695 45.36 -35.21 16.03
N LYS A 696 44.37 -34.78 15.24
CA LYS A 696 44.40 -33.58 14.38
C LYS A 696 45.49 -33.57 13.28
N GLN A 697 45.66 -34.68 12.57
CA GLN A 697 46.66 -34.87 11.49
C GLN A 697 46.02 -35.11 10.10
N GLU A 698 44.82 -34.59 9.83
CA GLU A 698 44.01 -34.88 8.63
C GLU A 698 44.65 -34.43 7.31
N LYS A 699 45.46 -33.36 7.32
CA LYS A 699 46.13 -32.85 6.12
C LYS A 699 47.11 -33.87 5.53
N LEU A 700 47.81 -34.63 6.37
CA LEU A 700 48.77 -35.65 5.97
C LEU A 700 48.06 -36.80 5.25
N PHE A 701 46.93 -37.25 5.81
CA PHE A 701 46.08 -38.29 5.24
C PHE A 701 45.61 -37.96 3.80
N TRP A 702 45.16 -36.73 3.55
CA TRP A 702 44.61 -36.37 2.24
C TRP A 702 45.67 -36.28 1.12
N ASN A 703 46.91 -35.89 1.45
CA ASN A 703 48.03 -35.95 0.52
C ASN A 703 48.41 -37.40 0.19
N ASP A 704 48.45 -38.26 1.21
CA ASP A 704 48.73 -39.70 1.10
C ASP A 704 47.72 -40.39 0.13
N LEU A 705 46.45 -39.97 0.17
CA LEU A 705 45.38 -40.50 -0.69
C LEU A 705 45.39 -39.96 -2.14
N GLU A 706 45.83 -38.71 -2.35
CA GLU A 706 46.00 -38.12 -3.69
C GLU A 706 47.14 -38.81 -4.46
N ASN A 707 48.27 -39.07 -3.79
CA ASN A 707 49.42 -39.79 -4.35
C ASN A 707 49.04 -41.20 -4.81
N TYR A 708 48.19 -41.88 -4.04
CA TYR A 708 47.67 -43.19 -4.40
C TYR A 708 46.86 -43.16 -5.71
N TYR A 709 45.97 -42.19 -5.90
CA TYR A 709 45.17 -42.11 -7.13
C TYR A 709 45.99 -41.83 -8.39
N TYR A 710 47.00 -40.95 -8.31
CA TYR A 710 47.87 -40.65 -9.46
C TYR A 710 48.62 -41.88 -9.97
N LYS A 711 48.94 -42.83 -9.08
CA LYS A 711 49.60 -44.12 -9.41
C LYS A 711 48.66 -45.11 -10.11
N HIS A 712 47.35 -45.08 -9.84
CA HIS A 712 46.41 -46.13 -10.26
C HIS A 712 45.35 -45.70 -11.30
N GLN A 713 44.96 -44.42 -11.34
CA GLN A 713 44.08 -43.77 -12.34
C GLN A 713 42.83 -44.55 -12.81
N ASN A 714 42.27 -45.41 -11.96
CA ASN A 714 41.11 -46.23 -12.28
C ASN A 714 39.89 -45.84 -11.42
N PHE A 715 38.72 -46.35 -11.81
CA PHE A 715 37.46 -46.06 -11.13
C PHE A 715 37.48 -46.37 -9.62
N ASN A 716 38.14 -47.45 -9.22
CA ASN A 716 38.22 -47.88 -7.82
C ASN A 716 39.06 -46.92 -6.97
N ALA A 717 40.19 -46.44 -7.51
CA ALA A 717 41.00 -45.41 -6.87
C ALA A 717 40.27 -44.07 -6.79
N ALA A 718 39.47 -43.71 -7.82
CA ALA A 718 38.64 -42.51 -7.82
C ALA A 718 37.51 -42.54 -6.75
N CYS A 719 37.11 -43.74 -6.28
CA CYS A 719 36.02 -43.93 -5.30
C CYS A 719 36.46 -43.95 -3.82
N LEU A 720 37.76 -44.14 -3.52
CA LEU A 720 38.29 -44.18 -2.15
C LEU A 720 38.07 -42.88 -1.33
N PRO A 721 38.25 -41.67 -1.88
CA PRO A 721 38.05 -40.42 -1.14
C PRO A 721 36.68 -40.31 -0.46
N GLU A 722 35.63 -40.81 -1.12
CA GLU A 722 34.24 -40.74 -0.64
C GLU A 722 34.00 -41.58 0.63
N LYS A 723 34.65 -42.74 0.72
CA LYS A 723 34.59 -43.62 1.88
C LYS A 723 35.33 -43.02 3.09
N MET A 724 36.40 -42.27 2.83
CA MET A 724 37.25 -41.67 3.87
C MET A 724 36.72 -40.31 4.37
N ALA A 725 36.08 -39.54 3.49
CA ALA A 725 35.44 -38.28 3.85
C ALA A 725 34.30 -38.44 4.89
N LYS A 726 33.70 -39.63 5.00
CA LYS A 726 32.72 -39.96 6.05
C LYS A 726 33.33 -39.94 7.46
N LEU A 727 34.65 -40.03 7.59
CA LEU A 727 35.35 -40.10 8.86
C LEU A 727 36.06 -38.78 9.24
N ILE A 728 36.63 -38.06 8.26
CA ILE A 728 37.44 -36.84 8.52
C ILE A 728 37.14 -35.64 7.61
N TRP A 729 36.04 -35.68 6.85
CA TRP A 729 35.57 -34.63 5.92
C TRP A 729 36.52 -34.32 4.75
N TYR A 730 35.98 -33.95 3.58
CA TYR A 730 36.81 -33.51 2.44
C TYR A 730 37.58 -32.22 2.76
N PRO A 731 38.80 -32.03 2.21
CA PRO A 731 39.60 -30.81 2.44
C PRO A 731 38.93 -29.51 1.93
N SER A 732 38.18 -29.62 0.83
CA SER A 732 37.40 -28.52 0.26
C SER A 732 36.33 -29.05 -0.71
N GLU A 733 35.32 -28.22 -0.99
CA GLU A 733 34.31 -28.51 -2.03
C GLU A 733 34.93 -28.58 -3.44
N LYS A 734 36.02 -27.84 -3.70
CA LYS A 734 36.75 -27.91 -4.97
C LYS A 734 37.42 -29.28 -5.14
N SER A 735 38.01 -29.82 -4.07
CA SER A 735 38.59 -31.17 -4.07
C SER A 735 37.52 -32.23 -4.33
N LYS A 736 36.37 -32.14 -3.65
CA LYS A 736 35.24 -33.06 -3.86
C LYS A 736 34.77 -33.08 -5.33
N LEU A 737 34.68 -31.90 -5.97
CA LEU A 737 34.28 -31.77 -7.37
C LEU A 737 35.30 -32.41 -8.34
N ILE A 738 36.61 -32.22 -8.10
CA ILE A 738 37.69 -32.83 -8.90
C ILE A 738 37.59 -34.36 -8.86
N TRP A 739 37.36 -34.94 -7.69
CA TRP A 739 37.20 -36.39 -7.53
C TRP A 739 35.92 -36.93 -8.19
N LEU A 740 34.83 -36.16 -8.22
CA LEU A 740 33.60 -36.54 -8.94
C LEU A 740 33.80 -36.50 -10.46
N GLU A 741 34.51 -35.51 -11.00
CA GLU A 741 34.84 -35.43 -12.43
C GLU A 741 35.76 -36.59 -12.86
N ARG A 742 36.73 -36.93 -12.02
CA ARG A 742 37.59 -38.11 -12.19
C ARG A 742 36.78 -39.41 -12.25
N LYS A 743 35.81 -39.62 -11.34
CA LYS A 743 34.88 -40.77 -11.40
C LYS A 743 34.09 -40.82 -12.70
N ILE A 744 33.60 -39.69 -13.22
CA ILE A 744 32.84 -39.62 -14.48
C ILE A 744 33.71 -40.00 -15.69
N ILE A 745 34.98 -39.60 -15.68
CA ILE A 745 35.93 -39.89 -16.76
C ILE A 745 36.37 -41.35 -16.73
N THR A 746 36.68 -41.89 -15.55
CA THR A 746 37.18 -43.27 -15.38
C THR A 746 36.07 -44.31 -15.25
N ALA A 747 34.80 -43.96 -15.42
CA ALA A 747 33.68 -44.90 -15.36
C ALA A 747 33.67 -45.79 -16.62
N ASN A 748 33.77 -47.11 -16.42
CA ASN A 748 33.99 -48.09 -17.48
C ASN A 748 32.70 -48.52 -18.20
N ASP A 749 31.52 -48.24 -17.64
CA ASP A 749 30.23 -48.61 -18.23
C ASP A 749 29.27 -47.40 -18.32
N ILE A 750 28.39 -47.45 -19.32
CA ILE A 750 27.46 -46.37 -19.66
C ILE A 750 26.47 -46.10 -18.52
N HIS A 751 26.07 -47.13 -17.76
CA HIS A 751 25.10 -46.98 -16.66
C HIS A 751 25.70 -46.20 -15.48
N THR A 752 26.91 -46.56 -15.06
CA THR A 752 27.67 -45.85 -14.02
C THR A 752 27.99 -44.42 -14.44
N LYS A 753 28.38 -44.21 -15.72
CA LYS A 753 28.64 -42.87 -16.27
C LYS A 753 27.38 -42.00 -16.27
N LEU A 754 26.22 -42.54 -16.63
CA LEU A 754 24.93 -41.83 -16.57
C LEU A 754 24.54 -41.47 -15.13
N ASN A 755 24.76 -42.36 -14.15
CA ASN A 755 24.47 -42.08 -12.73
C ASN A 755 25.35 -40.95 -12.18
N LEU A 756 26.63 -40.94 -12.51
CA LEU A 756 27.56 -39.89 -12.07
C LEU A 756 27.32 -38.55 -12.79
N LEU A 757 26.93 -38.56 -14.06
CA LEU A 757 26.50 -37.35 -14.78
C LEU A 757 25.23 -36.75 -14.13
N LYS A 758 24.27 -37.59 -13.74
CA LYS A 758 23.07 -37.17 -12.97
C LYS A 758 23.44 -36.62 -11.59
N GLU A 759 24.39 -37.24 -10.88
CA GLU A 759 24.91 -36.76 -9.59
C GLU A 759 25.58 -35.39 -9.73
N TYR A 760 26.40 -35.20 -10.78
CA TYR A 760 27.04 -33.92 -11.08
C TYR A 760 26.01 -32.82 -11.29
N ILE A 761 25.00 -33.05 -12.13
CA ILE A 761 23.94 -32.08 -12.40
C ILE A 761 23.17 -31.77 -11.11
N LYS A 762 22.81 -32.80 -10.33
CA LYS A 762 22.10 -32.64 -9.05
C LYS A 762 22.86 -31.74 -8.07
N ASN A 763 24.18 -31.89 -8.00
CA ASN A 763 25.01 -31.23 -6.99
C ASN A 763 25.62 -29.90 -7.47
N HIS A 764 25.74 -29.67 -8.78
CA HIS A 764 26.51 -28.56 -9.35
C HIS A 764 25.79 -27.71 -10.39
N ASN A 765 24.49 -27.92 -10.62
CA ASN A 765 23.66 -27.06 -11.47
C ASN A 765 23.58 -25.64 -10.88
N SER A 766 24.43 -24.74 -11.40
CA SER A 766 24.58 -23.36 -10.93
C SER A 766 24.86 -22.40 -12.09
N LYS A 767 24.58 -21.11 -11.90
CA LYS A 767 24.77 -20.06 -12.94
C LYS A 767 26.21 -19.99 -13.49
N LYS A 768 27.23 -20.28 -12.66
CA LYS A 768 28.64 -20.26 -13.09
C LYS A 768 29.02 -21.44 -13.99
N ASN A 769 28.26 -22.53 -13.94
CA ASN A 769 28.57 -23.78 -14.65
C ASN A 769 27.59 -24.07 -15.81
N GLN A 770 26.79 -23.08 -16.25
CA GLN A 770 25.71 -23.28 -17.22
C GLN A 770 26.18 -23.96 -18.51
N LYS A 771 27.31 -23.53 -19.09
CA LYS A 771 27.88 -24.15 -20.29
C LYS A 771 28.22 -25.63 -20.07
N SER A 772 28.85 -25.95 -18.94
CA SER A 772 29.23 -27.33 -18.58
C SER A 772 28.01 -28.22 -18.26
N ILE A 773 26.94 -27.66 -17.70
CA ILE A 773 25.68 -28.36 -17.45
C ILE A 773 24.93 -28.62 -18.77
N GLN A 774 24.92 -27.65 -19.69
CA GLN A 774 24.34 -27.81 -21.02
C GLN A 774 25.09 -28.89 -21.82
N GLU A 775 26.43 -28.90 -21.79
CA GLU A 775 27.26 -29.96 -22.40
C GLU A 775 26.97 -31.35 -21.79
N LYS A 776 26.81 -31.44 -20.47
CA LYS A 776 26.50 -32.71 -19.77
C LYS A 776 25.07 -33.18 -20.01
N LEU A 777 24.08 -32.28 -20.09
CA LEU A 777 22.69 -32.63 -20.45
C LEU A 777 22.58 -33.03 -21.92
N GLN A 778 23.34 -32.39 -22.80
CA GLN A 778 23.48 -32.81 -24.20
C GLN A 778 24.15 -34.19 -24.32
N LEU A 779 25.16 -34.48 -23.47
CA LEU A 779 25.78 -35.80 -23.40
C LEU A 779 24.81 -36.86 -22.86
N ILE A 780 24.00 -36.54 -21.83
CA ILE A 780 22.94 -37.43 -21.34
C ILE A 780 21.88 -37.68 -22.42
N SER A 781 21.44 -36.65 -23.15
CA SER A 781 20.45 -36.82 -24.23
C SER A 781 21.00 -37.62 -25.41
N LYS A 782 22.32 -37.65 -25.62
CA LYS A 782 22.99 -38.49 -26.61
C LYS A 782 23.19 -39.93 -26.13
N LEU A 783 23.60 -40.12 -24.87
CA LEU A 783 23.87 -41.44 -24.27
C LEU A 783 22.59 -42.20 -23.87
N ASN A 784 21.49 -41.49 -23.61
CA ASN A 784 20.19 -42.08 -23.27
C ASN A 784 19.04 -41.18 -23.78
N PRO A 785 18.63 -41.32 -25.05
CA PRO A 785 17.74 -40.39 -25.75
C PRO A 785 16.25 -40.55 -25.40
N THR A 786 15.88 -40.60 -24.11
CA THR A 786 14.48 -40.61 -23.67
C THR A 786 13.82 -39.24 -23.80
N ILE A 787 12.48 -39.19 -23.78
CA ILE A 787 11.68 -37.96 -23.84
C ILE A 787 12.10 -36.99 -22.71
N GLU A 788 12.28 -37.50 -21.49
CA GLU A 788 12.67 -36.70 -20.32
C GLU A 788 14.04 -36.06 -20.50
N ASN A 789 15.02 -36.78 -21.06
CA ASN A 789 16.37 -36.27 -21.26
C ASN A 789 16.43 -35.24 -22.41
N LYS A 790 15.63 -35.45 -23.47
CA LYS A 790 15.45 -34.46 -24.54
C LYS A 790 14.80 -33.18 -24.01
N ILE A 791 13.73 -33.29 -23.22
CA ILE A 791 13.11 -32.14 -22.54
C ILE A 791 14.12 -31.44 -21.63
N ALA A 792 14.89 -32.18 -20.83
CA ALA A 792 15.87 -31.61 -19.90
C ALA A 792 16.95 -30.80 -20.64
N TYR A 793 17.40 -31.26 -21.80
CA TYR A 793 18.31 -30.51 -22.67
C TYR A 793 17.64 -29.26 -23.26
N ILE A 794 16.46 -29.38 -23.88
CA ILE A 794 15.74 -28.23 -24.49
C ILE A 794 15.38 -27.16 -23.45
N SER A 795 15.03 -27.59 -22.24
CA SER A 795 14.73 -26.69 -21.11
C SER A 795 15.91 -25.79 -20.75
N THR A 796 17.16 -26.20 -21.04
CA THR A 796 18.33 -25.34 -20.84
C THR A 796 18.31 -24.10 -21.73
N TYR A 797 17.72 -24.16 -22.93
CA TYR A 797 17.55 -23.00 -23.81
C TYR A 797 16.34 -22.16 -23.39
N LEU A 798 15.23 -22.78 -22.97
CA LEU A 798 14.03 -22.06 -22.51
C LEU A 798 14.31 -21.19 -21.29
N TRP A 799 15.12 -21.65 -20.35
CA TRP A 799 15.31 -20.99 -19.05
C TRP A 799 16.64 -20.23 -18.87
N ASN A 800 17.56 -20.29 -19.84
CA ASN A 800 18.82 -19.53 -19.82
C ASN A 800 18.89 -18.47 -20.94
N LYS A 801 19.78 -17.48 -20.77
CA LYS A 801 20.11 -16.51 -21.82
C LYS A 801 21.19 -17.11 -22.72
N SER A 802 20.83 -17.45 -23.95
CA SER A 802 21.77 -17.88 -24.99
C SER A 802 21.51 -17.13 -26.28
N ASN A 803 22.57 -16.76 -27.00
CA ASN A 803 22.48 -15.96 -28.22
C ASN A 803 21.86 -16.76 -29.39
N ASP A 804 21.93 -18.09 -29.35
CA ASP A 804 21.37 -19.04 -30.32
C ASP A 804 19.97 -19.56 -29.95
N LYS A 805 19.38 -19.13 -28.82
CA LYS A 805 18.12 -19.64 -28.27
C LYS A 805 16.98 -19.64 -29.30
N LEU A 806 16.79 -18.55 -30.05
CA LEU A 806 15.71 -18.46 -31.03
C LEU A 806 15.94 -19.40 -32.21
N ALA A 807 17.19 -19.63 -32.64
CA ALA A 807 17.51 -20.57 -33.71
C ALA A 807 17.20 -22.01 -33.30
N VAL A 808 17.70 -22.44 -32.14
CA VAL A 808 17.50 -23.80 -31.61
C VAL A 808 16.02 -24.10 -31.33
N LEU A 809 15.28 -23.14 -30.74
CA LEU A 809 13.85 -23.35 -30.45
C LEU A 809 12.98 -23.27 -31.71
N ASN A 810 13.40 -22.55 -32.76
CA ASN A 810 12.64 -22.48 -34.01
C ASN A 810 12.69 -23.79 -34.82
N GLU A 811 13.76 -24.57 -34.69
CA GLU A 811 13.95 -25.86 -35.35
C GLU A 811 13.13 -27.00 -34.71
N LEU A 812 12.56 -26.78 -33.51
CA LEU A 812 11.70 -27.76 -32.84
C LEU A 812 10.35 -27.86 -33.55
N GLN A 813 10.01 -29.07 -33.99
CA GLN A 813 8.67 -29.40 -34.47
C GLN A 813 7.75 -29.76 -33.29
N VAL A 814 6.48 -29.35 -33.39
CA VAL A 814 5.44 -29.65 -32.39
C VAL A 814 5.23 -31.17 -32.36
N SER A 815 5.49 -31.77 -31.20
CA SER A 815 5.31 -33.20 -30.96
C SER A 815 4.75 -33.42 -29.56
N VAL A 816 3.94 -34.48 -29.41
CA VAL A 816 3.40 -34.92 -28.11
C VAL A 816 4.51 -35.17 -27.09
N ASP A 817 5.71 -35.53 -27.54
CA ASP A 817 6.90 -35.69 -26.69
C ASP A 817 7.21 -34.44 -25.85
N TYR A 818 6.86 -33.25 -26.33
CA TYR A 818 7.11 -31.97 -25.65
C TYR A 818 5.90 -31.42 -24.90
N LYS A 819 4.83 -32.22 -24.74
CA LYS A 819 3.59 -31.81 -24.07
C LYS A 819 3.80 -31.12 -22.72
N TYR A 820 4.77 -31.59 -21.94
CA TYR A 820 5.10 -31.04 -20.61
C TYR A 820 5.72 -29.63 -20.62
N ILE A 821 6.33 -29.21 -21.74
CA ILE A 821 6.94 -27.88 -21.91
C ILE A 821 6.20 -27.02 -22.95
N ALA A 822 5.09 -27.53 -23.49
CA ALA A 822 4.33 -26.89 -24.54
C ALA A 822 3.72 -25.55 -24.09
N ASN A 823 3.35 -25.44 -22.81
CA ASN A 823 2.88 -24.19 -22.21
C ASN A 823 3.95 -23.08 -22.28
N GLU A 824 5.18 -23.40 -21.85
CA GLU A 824 6.32 -22.49 -21.81
C GLU A 824 6.76 -22.09 -23.23
N LEU A 825 6.70 -23.03 -24.18
CA LEU A 825 6.97 -22.78 -25.60
C LEU A 825 5.91 -21.86 -26.22
N ALA A 826 4.62 -22.10 -25.95
CA ALA A 826 3.53 -21.28 -26.46
C ALA A 826 3.66 -19.82 -26.00
N TRP A 827 3.91 -19.58 -24.71
CA TRP A 827 4.15 -18.24 -24.17
C TRP A 827 5.41 -17.60 -24.76
N TYR A 828 6.51 -18.34 -24.90
CA TYR A 828 7.74 -17.82 -25.51
C TYR A 828 7.49 -17.34 -26.95
N PHE A 829 6.79 -18.12 -27.77
CA PHE A 829 6.47 -17.72 -29.14
C PHE A 829 5.47 -16.57 -29.20
N TYR A 830 4.52 -16.51 -28.27
CA TYR A 830 3.59 -15.38 -28.15
C TYR A 830 4.34 -14.07 -27.85
N GLU A 831 5.25 -14.06 -26.87
CA GLU A 831 6.10 -12.91 -26.53
C GLU A 831 6.99 -12.45 -27.70
N LYS A 832 7.45 -13.39 -28.52
CA LYS A 832 8.22 -13.11 -29.75
C LYS A 832 7.35 -12.69 -30.94
N LYS A 833 6.04 -12.50 -30.72
CA LYS A 833 5.05 -12.14 -31.75
C LYS A 833 4.90 -13.21 -32.85
N GLN A 834 5.28 -14.46 -32.57
CA GLN A 834 5.09 -15.62 -33.46
C GLN A 834 3.80 -16.35 -33.10
N LEU A 835 2.67 -15.72 -33.41
CA LEU A 835 1.35 -16.14 -32.95
C LEU A 835 0.92 -17.53 -33.47
N SER A 836 1.28 -17.89 -34.71
CA SER A 836 0.97 -19.21 -35.27
C SER A 836 1.61 -20.33 -34.46
N LYS A 837 2.93 -20.23 -34.19
CA LYS A 837 3.64 -21.17 -33.34
C LYS A 837 3.10 -21.18 -31.91
N ALA A 838 2.74 -20.02 -31.36
CA ALA A 838 2.14 -19.94 -30.03
C ALA A 838 0.85 -20.76 -29.94
N LEU A 839 -0.02 -20.67 -30.96
CA LEU A 839 -1.26 -21.43 -31.04
C LEU A 839 -1.01 -22.92 -31.30
N GLU A 840 -0.04 -23.28 -32.15
CA GLU A 840 0.35 -24.67 -32.39
C GLU A 840 0.84 -25.34 -31.10
N TRP A 841 1.70 -24.69 -30.33
CA TRP A 841 2.15 -25.19 -29.02
C TRP A 841 1.03 -25.19 -27.97
N ALA A 842 0.12 -24.21 -28.00
CA ALA A 842 -1.05 -24.19 -27.12
C ALA A 842 -1.99 -25.37 -27.37
N SER A 843 -2.09 -25.86 -28.61
CA SER A 843 -3.00 -26.95 -28.99
C SER A 843 -2.72 -28.29 -28.27
N ILE A 844 -1.46 -28.52 -27.88
CA ILE A 844 -1.04 -29.72 -27.14
C ILE A 844 -0.84 -29.46 -25.64
N SER A 845 -1.05 -28.23 -25.16
CA SER A 845 -0.94 -27.85 -23.76
C SER A 845 -2.28 -28.07 -23.03
N ASP A 846 -2.26 -28.79 -21.91
CA ASP A 846 -3.45 -28.93 -21.05
C ASP A 846 -3.66 -27.71 -20.14
N LYS A 847 -2.71 -26.76 -20.10
CA LYS A 847 -2.74 -25.58 -19.20
C LYS A 847 -3.27 -24.31 -19.89
N ILE A 848 -3.21 -24.23 -21.22
CA ILE A 848 -3.62 -23.04 -21.96
C ILE A 848 -5.07 -23.21 -22.38
N THR A 849 -5.96 -22.54 -21.66
CA THR A 849 -7.40 -22.59 -21.91
C THR A 849 -7.75 -21.91 -23.23
N ILE A 850 -8.93 -22.25 -23.78
CA ILE A 850 -9.45 -21.57 -24.97
C ILE A 850 -9.65 -20.07 -24.71
N GLU A 851 -10.03 -19.66 -23.49
CA GLU A 851 -10.12 -18.26 -23.08
C GLU A 851 -8.80 -17.54 -23.35
N THR A 852 -7.68 -18.12 -22.89
CA THR A 852 -6.34 -17.56 -23.09
C THR A 852 -6.00 -17.39 -24.58
N GLN A 853 -6.33 -18.39 -25.41
CA GLN A 853 -6.07 -18.36 -26.85
C GLN A 853 -6.90 -17.28 -27.57
N LEU A 854 -8.17 -17.13 -27.18
CA LEU A 854 -9.04 -16.06 -27.68
C LEU A 854 -8.52 -14.67 -27.26
N TYR A 855 -8.07 -14.51 -26.01
CA TYR A 855 -7.43 -13.26 -25.57
C TYR A 855 -6.15 -12.95 -26.35
N TRP A 856 -5.31 -13.94 -26.66
CA TRP A 856 -4.10 -13.72 -27.45
C TRP A 856 -4.40 -13.19 -28.84
N LEU A 857 -5.38 -13.78 -29.53
CA LEU A 857 -5.84 -13.33 -30.86
C LEU A 857 -6.44 -11.91 -30.79
N PHE A 858 -7.21 -11.63 -29.73
CA PHE A 858 -7.78 -10.32 -29.47
C PHE A 858 -6.72 -9.24 -29.19
N GLU A 859 -5.75 -9.50 -28.31
CA GLU A 859 -4.66 -8.58 -27.99
C GLU A 859 -3.75 -8.32 -29.20
N ALA A 860 -3.56 -9.34 -30.04
CA ALA A 860 -2.84 -9.21 -31.31
C ALA A 860 -3.64 -8.43 -32.39
N LYS A 861 -4.85 -7.95 -32.08
CA LYS A 861 -5.78 -7.25 -32.98
C LYS A 861 -6.15 -8.05 -34.23
N LYS A 862 -6.15 -9.37 -34.13
CA LYS A 862 -6.43 -10.28 -35.23
C LYS A 862 -7.88 -10.76 -35.22
N ASN A 863 -8.82 -9.81 -35.32
CA ASN A 863 -10.25 -10.10 -35.12
C ASN A 863 -10.83 -11.14 -36.10
N ALA A 864 -10.39 -11.15 -37.37
CA ALA A 864 -10.85 -12.15 -38.34
C ALA A 864 -10.35 -13.57 -38.01
N GLU A 865 -9.10 -13.69 -37.55
CA GLU A 865 -8.54 -14.96 -37.09
C GLU A 865 -9.19 -15.41 -35.76
N LEU A 866 -9.51 -14.47 -34.85
CA LEU A 866 -10.26 -14.72 -33.62
C LEU A 866 -11.62 -15.37 -33.90
N GLU A 867 -12.41 -14.77 -34.80
CA GLU A 867 -13.74 -15.28 -35.14
C GLU A 867 -13.68 -16.63 -35.85
N SER A 868 -12.73 -16.78 -36.78
CA SER A 868 -12.48 -18.06 -37.46
C SER A 868 -12.07 -19.15 -36.46
N PHE A 869 -11.18 -18.81 -35.53
CA PHE A 869 -10.72 -19.72 -34.48
C PHE A 869 -11.87 -20.13 -33.56
N TYR A 870 -12.65 -19.17 -33.04
CA TYR A 870 -13.81 -19.45 -32.20
C TYR A 870 -14.86 -20.34 -32.89
N SER A 871 -15.13 -20.09 -34.17
CA SER A 871 -16.15 -20.84 -34.93
C SER A 871 -15.71 -22.26 -35.28
N ASN A 872 -14.42 -22.45 -35.57
CA ASN A 872 -13.87 -23.73 -36.01
C ASN A 872 -13.27 -24.56 -34.87
N PHE A 873 -13.24 -24.03 -33.64
CA PHE A 873 -12.66 -24.73 -32.49
C PHE A 873 -13.44 -26.01 -32.17
N LYS A 874 -12.73 -27.12 -31.97
CA LYS A 874 -13.31 -28.39 -31.54
C LYS A 874 -13.32 -28.46 -30.01
N TYR A 875 -14.49 -28.21 -29.42
CA TYR A 875 -14.69 -28.20 -27.98
C TYR A 875 -14.71 -29.62 -27.40
N LYS A 876 -13.96 -29.83 -26.31
CA LYS A 876 -13.85 -31.09 -25.58
C LYS A 876 -15.04 -31.34 -24.66
N SER A 877 -15.74 -30.28 -24.25
CA SER A 877 -16.92 -30.36 -23.36
C SER A 877 -17.87 -29.18 -23.53
N ASN A 878 -19.11 -29.33 -23.05
CA ASN A 878 -20.09 -28.23 -22.98
C ASN A 878 -19.60 -27.08 -22.08
N GLU A 879 -18.79 -27.38 -21.06
CA GLU A 879 -18.23 -26.37 -20.16
C GLU A 879 -17.11 -25.57 -20.86
N GLU A 880 -16.28 -26.20 -21.69
CA GLU A 880 -15.28 -25.51 -22.50
C GLU A 880 -15.94 -24.61 -23.55
N LYS A 881 -17.03 -25.09 -24.17
CA LYS A 881 -17.85 -24.27 -25.07
C LYS A 881 -18.45 -23.06 -24.34
N PHE A 882 -19.06 -23.27 -23.17
CA PHE A 882 -19.61 -22.18 -22.36
C PHE A 882 -18.53 -21.14 -21.99
N LEU A 883 -17.33 -21.58 -21.61
CA LEU A 883 -16.23 -20.67 -21.27
C LEU A 883 -15.80 -19.82 -22.47
N ALA A 884 -15.75 -20.42 -23.66
CA ALA A 884 -15.50 -19.71 -24.91
C ALA A 884 -16.61 -18.71 -25.24
N ASP A 885 -17.87 -19.11 -25.10
CA ASP A 885 -19.04 -18.25 -25.35
C ASP A 885 -19.02 -17.04 -24.41
N LYS A 886 -18.82 -17.28 -23.11
CA LYS A 886 -18.69 -16.23 -22.10
C LYS A 886 -17.52 -15.29 -22.40
N THR A 887 -16.37 -15.84 -22.80
CA THR A 887 -15.20 -15.04 -23.18
C THR A 887 -15.51 -14.18 -24.40
N MET A 888 -16.12 -14.75 -25.45
CA MET A 888 -16.50 -14.01 -26.65
C MET A 888 -17.54 -12.95 -26.36
N ILE A 889 -18.51 -13.20 -25.48
CA ILE A 889 -19.45 -12.16 -25.00
C ILE A 889 -18.66 -10.97 -24.42
N ASP A 890 -17.68 -11.24 -23.56
CA ASP A 890 -16.87 -10.20 -22.93
C ASP A 890 -15.98 -9.46 -23.95
N LEU A 891 -15.35 -10.18 -24.89
CA LEU A 891 -14.54 -9.60 -25.96
C LEU A 891 -15.36 -8.76 -26.94
N TYR A 892 -16.54 -9.24 -27.34
CA TYR A 892 -17.47 -8.51 -28.19
C TYR A 892 -17.99 -7.25 -27.51
N LEU A 893 -18.33 -7.32 -26.21
CA LEU A 893 -18.69 -6.13 -25.44
C LEU A 893 -17.51 -5.14 -25.34
N ALA A 894 -16.27 -5.63 -25.20
CA ALA A 894 -15.08 -4.78 -25.17
C ALA A 894 -14.79 -4.08 -26.51
N ASN A 895 -15.17 -4.69 -27.65
CA ASN A 895 -15.07 -4.12 -29.00
C ASN A 895 -16.33 -3.34 -29.45
N GLU A 896 -17.28 -3.07 -28.55
CA GLU A 896 -18.57 -2.42 -28.87
C GLU A 896 -19.47 -3.21 -29.84
N GLU A 897 -19.23 -4.50 -30.03
CA GLU A 897 -19.98 -5.40 -30.91
C GLU A 897 -21.16 -6.06 -30.17
N PHE A 898 -22.02 -5.25 -29.55
CA PHE A 898 -23.10 -5.70 -28.68
C PHE A 898 -24.02 -6.76 -29.30
N LEU A 899 -24.37 -6.63 -30.60
CA LEU A 899 -25.23 -7.60 -31.27
C LEU A 899 -24.61 -9.00 -31.37
N LYS A 900 -23.29 -9.08 -31.56
CA LYS A 900 -22.57 -10.37 -31.58
C LYS A 900 -22.52 -10.97 -30.17
N ALA A 901 -22.24 -10.15 -29.16
CA ALA A 901 -22.31 -10.57 -27.75
C ALA A 901 -23.71 -11.08 -27.37
N TRP A 902 -24.75 -10.37 -27.82
CA TRP A 902 -26.14 -10.72 -27.58
C TRP A 902 -26.51 -12.05 -28.25
N SER A 903 -26.14 -12.23 -29.52
CA SER A 903 -26.35 -13.48 -30.26
C SER A 903 -25.75 -14.68 -29.53
N VAL A 904 -24.48 -14.59 -29.10
CA VAL A 904 -23.82 -15.64 -28.32
C VAL A 904 -24.52 -15.88 -26.98
N ALA A 905 -24.91 -14.81 -26.26
CA ALA A 905 -25.58 -14.92 -24.97
C ALA A 905 -26.95 -15.62 -25.04
N THR A 906 -27.71 -15.40 -26.12
CA THR A 906 -29.04 -16.01 -26.30
C THR A 906 -29.00 -17.52 -26.58
N GLN A 907 -27.86 -18.03 -27.04
CA GLN A 907 -27.65 -19.46 -27.29
C GLN A 907 -27.31 -20.23 -26.01
N ILE A 908 -26.99 -19.55 -24.90
CA ILE A 908 -26.68 -20.18 -23.62
C ILE A 908 -27.95 -20.76 -23.01
N SER A 909 -27.91 -22.03 -22.64
CA SER A 909 -29.04 -22.74 -22.03
C SER A 909 -29.59 -22.03 -20.80
N THR A 910 -30.92 -21.95 -20.70
CA THR A 910 -31.65 -21.38 -19.56
C THR A 910 -31.42 -22.13 -18.24
N SER A 911 -31.05 -23.42 -18.32
CA SER A 911 -30.70 -24.25 -17.17
C SER A 911 -29.27 -24.01 -16.64
N HIS A 912 -28.44 -23.24 -17.35
CA HIS A 912 -27.06 -22.99 -16.94
C HIS A 912 -27.00 -22.04 -15.73
N ARG A 913 -26.18 -22.36 -14.73
CA ARG A 913 -26.09 -21.61 -13.45
C ARG A 913 -25.80 -20.11 -13.62
N GLU A 914 -25.10 -19.74 -14.68
CA GLU A 914 -24.70 -18.34 -14.97
C GLU A 914 -25.66 -17.60 -15.91
N TYR A 915 -26.69 -18.27 -16.44
CA TYR A 915 -27.64 -17.68 -17.39
C TYR A 915 -28.24 -16.37 -16.86
N GLN A 916 -28.71 -16.36 -15.60
CA GLN A 916 -29.30 -15.17 -15.00
C GLN A 916 -28.31 -14.02 -14.83
N SER A 917 -27.04 -14.33 -14.56
CA SER A 917 -25.97 -13.34 -14.45
C SER A 917 -25.69 -12.68 -15.80
N ILE A 918 -25.55 -13.49 -16.85
CA ILE A 918 -25.34 -13.03 -18.23
C ILE A 918 -26.56 -12.23 -18.71
N ARG A 919 -27.77 -12.74 -18.47
CA ARG A 919 -29.02 -12.05 -18.78
C ARG A 919 -29.08 -10.68 -18.12
N LYS A 920 -28.77 -10.59 -16.83
CA LYS A 920 -28.73 -9.31 -16.10
C LYS A 920 -27.66 -8.36 -16.67
N LYS A 921 -26.46 -8.86 -16.96
CA LYS A 921 -25.37 -8.09 -17.56
C LYS A 921 -25.83 -7.49 -18.89
N LEU A 922 -26.26 -8.32 -19.83
CA LEU A 922 -26.64 -7.88 -21.18
C LEU A 922 -27.86 -6.97 -21.16
N ASN A 923 -28.87 -7.22 -20.32
CA ASN A 923 -30.01 -6.30 -20.14
C ASN A 923 -29.59 -4.94 -19.59
N THR A 924 -28.53 -4.87 -18.80
CA THR A 924 -27.98 -3.59 -18.33
C THR A 924 -27.29 -2.86 -19.49
N PHE A 925 -26.46 -3.55 -20.28
CA PHE A 925 -25.82 -2.97 -21.47
C PHE A 925 -26.84 -2.56 -22.55
N PHE A 926 -27.95 -3.29 -22.68
CA PHE A 926 -29.04 -3.02 -23.62
C PHE A 926 -29.63 -1.62 -23.44
N LEU A 927 -29.78 -1.16 -22.19
CA LEU A 927 -30.31 0.17 -21.88
C LEU A 927 -29.49 1.31 -22.49
N TYR A 928 -28.20 1.07 -22.74
CA TYR A 928 -27.25 2.04 -23.27
C TYR A 928 -26.97 1.86 -24.78
N GLN A 929 -27.61 0.90 -25.44
CA GLN A 929 -27.40 0.69 -26.88
C GLN A 929 -28.12 1.73 -27.74
N LYS A 930 -27.63 1.88 -28.98
CA LYS A 930 -28.28 2.72 -30.00
C LYS A 930 -29.73 2.28 -30.21
N ARG A 931 -30.62 3.24 -30.47
CA ARG A 931 -32.07 2.98 -30.58
C ARG A 931 -32.42 1.92 -31.62
N ASN A 932 -31.69 1.86 -32.75
CA ASN A 932 -31.90 0.82 -33.78
C ASN A 932 -31.62 -0.58 -33.24
N THR A 933 -30.53 -0.74 -32.47
CA THR A 933 -30.18 -1.99 -31.79
C THR A 933 -31.24 -2.36 -30.76
N GLN A 934 -31.75 -1.39 -30.01
CA GLN A 934 -32.81 -1.62 -29.03
C GLN A 934 -34.09 -2.13 -29.72
N LYS A 935 -34.55 -1.44 -30.77
CA LYS A 935 -35.73 -1.82 -31.56
C LYS A 935 -35.62 -3.22 -32.14
N LEU A 936 -34.45 -3.58 -32.67
CA LEU A 936 -34.21 -4.90 -33.26
C LEU A 936 -34.52 -6.04 -32.27
N LEU A 937 -34.22 -5.84 -30.98
CA LEU A 937 -34.33 -6.88 -29.97
C LEU A 937 -35.67 -6.86 -29.19
N LEU A 938 -36.46 -5.78 -29.28
CA LEU A 938 -37.70 -5.61 -28.51
C LEU A 938 -38.82 -6.58 -28.90
N ASN A 939 -38.88 -7.02 -30.15
CA ASN A 939 -40.05 -7.71 -30.69
C ASN A 939 -40.02 -9.24 -30.54
N ASN A 940 -38.91 -9.85 -30.12
CA ASN A 940 -38.77 -11.32 -30.20
C ASN A 940 -37.87 -11.99 -29.17
N ASP A 941 -37.42 -11.29 -28.11
CA ASP A 941 -36.41 -11.87 -27.21
C ASP A 941 -36.88 -12.08 -25.77
N SER A 942 -37.12 -13.36 -25.42
CA SER A 942 -37.43 -13.80 -24.05
C SER A 942 -36.28 -13.52 -23.06
N PHE A 943 -35.08 -13.21 -23.56
CA PHE A 943 -33.92 -12.80 -22.79
C PHE A 943 -34.06 -11.38 -22.20
N LEU A 944 -34.92 -10.51 -22.74
CA LEU A 944 -35.19 -9.19 -22.17
C LEU A 944 -36.04 -9.28 -20.89
N PHE A 945 -35.80 -8.38 -19.92
CA PHE A 945 -36.69 -8.22 -18.78
C PHE A 945 -37.92 -7.38 -19.15
N LYS A 946 -39.11 -7.82 -18.73
CA LYS A 946 -40.38 -7.13 -19.01
C LYS A 946 -40.36 -5.63 -18.65
N LYS A 947 -39.84 -5.28 -17.46
CA LYS A 947 -39.69 -3.87 -17.03
C LYS A 947 -38.81 -3.07 -18.00
N THR A 948 -37.74 -3.67 -18.50
CA THR A 948 -36.82 -3.05 -19.47
C THR A 948 -37.50 -2.83 -20.81
N THR A 949 -38.24 -3.83 -21.29
CA THR A 949 -39.04 -3.75 -22.52
C THR A 949 -40.06 -2.62 -22.45
N ASP A 950 -40.86 -2.58 -21.37
CA ASP A 950 -41.91 -1.56 -21.18
C ASP A 950 -41.32 -0.13 -21.14
N SER A 951 -40.17 0.05 -20.50
CA SER A 951 -39.50 1.35 -20.38
C SER A 951 -38.95 1.83 -21.74
N ILE A 952 -38.29 0.95 -22.49
CA ILE A 952 -37.71 1.31 -23.79
C ILE A 952 -38.80 1.55 -24.84
N GLN A 953 -39.87 0.75 -24.87
CA GLN A 953 -41.03 0.99 -25.74
C GLN A 953 -41.65 2.36 -25.47
N ARG A 954 -41.72 2.75 -24.19
CA ARG A 954 -42.22 4.08 -23.80
C ARG A 954 -41.31 5.21 -24.26
N ILE A 955 -39.99 5.06 -24.14
CA ILE A 955 -39.06 6.08 -24.65
C ILE A 955 -39.16 6.19 -26.18
N ILE A 956 -39.30 5.07 -26.89
CA ILE A 956 -39.54 5.07 -28.34
C ILE A 956 -40.79 5.89 -28.68
N MET A 957 -41.91 5.64 -27.99
CA MET A 957 -43.14 6.41 -28.17
C MET A 957 -42.91 7.91 -27.94
N LEU A 958 -42.18 8.30 -26.88
CA LEU A 958 -41.92 9.71 -26.57
C LEU A 958 -41.05 10.39 -27.64
N GLU A 959 -40.07 9.68 -28.20
CA GLU A 959 -39.11 10.17 -29.19
C GLU A 959 -39.66 10.19 -30.63
N GLU A 960 -40.55 9.26 -30.99
CA GLU A 960 -40.85 8.95 -32.39
C GLU A 960 -42.31 9.17 -32.79
N ASN A 961 -43.23 9.20 -31.84
CA ASN A 961 -44.64 9.35 -32.16
C ASN A 961 -45.01 10.83 -32.37
N ASN A 962 -45.83 11.08 -33.40
CA ASN A 962 -46.49 12.37 -33.60
C ASN A 962 -47.35 12.72 -32.37
N LEU A 963 -47.55 14.01 -32.09
CA LEU A 963 -48.37 14.42 -30.95
C LEU A 963 -49.19 15.67 -31.21
N TYR A 964 -50.31 15.76 -30.50
CA TYR A 964 -51.06 17.00 -30.32
C TYR A 964 -50.73 17.62 -28.98
N SER A 965 -50.52 18.93 -28.95
CA SER A 965 -50.19 19.69 -27.76
C SER A 965 -51.09 20.92 -27.66
N ILE A 966 -51.64 21.15 -26.48
CA ILE A 966 -52.36 22.38 -26.14
C ILE A 966 -51.59 23.04 -25.01
N GLN A 967 -51.31 24.33 -25.15
CA GLN A 967 -50.63 25.14 -24.15
C GLN A 967 -51.38 26.45 -23.93
N SER A 968 -51.47 26.89 -22.69
CA SER A 968 -52.03 28.20 -22.33
C SER A 968 -51.08 28.90 -21.35
N ILE A 969 -50.69 30.13 -21.67
CA ILE A 969 -49.79 30.97 -20.88
C ILE A 969 -50.55 32.24 -20.49
N LEU A 970 -50.57 32.55 -19.20
CA LEU A 970 -51.17 33.73 -18.62
C LEU A 970 -50.06 34.58 -18.01
N ASN A 971 -49.90 35.81 -18.48
CA ASN A 971 -49.06 36.81 -17.84
C ASN A 971 -49.95 37.84 -17.16
N THR A 972 -49.55 38.27 -15.97
CA THR A 972 -50.28 39.27 -15.19
C THR A 972 -49.32 40.35 -14.74
N ASN A 973 -49.75 41.59 -14.81
CA ASN A 973 -49.12 42.67 -14.11
C ASN A 973 -49.81 42.84 -12.75
N ARG A 974 -49.16 42.39 -11.67
CA ARG A 974 -49.79 42.22 -10.35
C ARG A 974 -51.06 41.35 -10.47
N ALA A 975 -52.24 41.92 -10.27
CA ALA A 975 -53.52 41.23 -10.40
C ALA A 975 -54.17 41.41 -11.80
N ASP A 976 -53.70 42.37 -12.60
CA ASP A 976 -54.27 42.68 -13.90
C ASP A 976 -53.70 41.74 -14.97
N ILE A 977 -54.55 41.11 -15.77
CA ILE A 977 -54.11 40.20 -16.84
C ILE A 977 -53.46 41.03 -17.96
N SER A 978 -52.15 40.82 -18.19
CA SER A 978 -51.40 41.51 -19.24
C SER A 978 -51.56 40.81 -20.58
N THR A 979 -51.24 39.51 -20.61
CA THR A 979 -51.44 38.68 -21.80
C THR A 979 -52.04 37.33 -21.46
N PHE A 980 -52.85 36.79 -22.36
CA PHE A 980 -53.31 35.41 -22.31
C PHE A 980 -53.13 34.74 -23.68
N ASP A 981 -52.13 33.87 -23.75
CA ASP A 981 -51.67 33.20 -24.97
C ASP A 981 -52.16 31.74 -24.98
N LYS A 982 -52.85 31.34 -26.04
CA LYS A 982 -53.28 29.97 -26.29
C LYS A 982 -52.57 29.45 -27.52
N LYS A 983 -52.04 28.23 -27.44
CA LYS A 983 -51.31 27.59 -28.52
C LYS A 983 -51.78 26.14 -28.68
N PHE A 984 -52.31 25.82 -29.85
CA PHE A 984 -52.53 24.43 -30.28
C PHE A 984 -51.40 24.05 -31.24
N THR A 985 -50.75 22.92 -31.02
CA THR A 985 -49.61 22.45 -31.83
C THR A 985 -49.82 21.01 -32.27
N TYR A 986 -49.63 20.75 -33.56
CA TYR A 986 -49.39 19.42 -34.08
C TYR A 986 -47.89 19.25 -34.34
N SER A 987 -47.28 18.24 -33.73
CA SER A 987 -45.88 17.90 -33.94
C SER A 987 -45.77 16.66 -34.81
N PHE A 988 -45.20 16.83 -36.00
CA PHE A 988 -44.81 15.73 -36.88
C PHE A 988 -43.35 15.36 -36.63
N ILE A 989 -43.08 14.10 -36.29
CA ILE A 989 -41.74 13.59 -36.09
C ILE A 989 -41.37 12.75 -37.32
N ASN A 990 -40.34 13.17 -38.04
CA ASN A 990 -39.90 12.46 -39.24
C ASN A 990 -38.96 11.28 -38.91
N SER A 991 -38.58 10.50 -39.92
CA SER A 991 -37.68 9.35 -39.77
C SER A 991 -36.28 9.70 -39.23
N LYS A 992 -35.84 10.95 -39.42
CA LYS A 992 -34.60 11.50 -38.84
C LYS A 992 -34.80 12.04 -37.41
N LYS A 993 -35.97 11.80 -36.83
CA LYS A 993 -36.42 12.32 -35.52
C LYS A 993 -36.50 13.83 -35.43
N HIS A 994 -36.44 14.55 -36.55
CA HIS A 994 -36.67 15.99 -36.54
C HIS A 994 -38.15 16.26 -36.28
N VAL A 995 -38.41 17.26 -35.44
CA VAL A 995 -39.77 17.63 -35.05
C VAL A 995 -40.17 18.87 -35.85
N HIS A 996 -41.28 18.75 -36.58
CA HIS A 996 -41.93 19.83 -37.28
C HIS A 996 -43.20 20.19 -36.51
N ASN A 997 -43.15 21.29 -35.77
CA ASN A 997 -44.25 21.79 -34.97
C ASN A 997 -45.04 22.82 -35.78
N PHE A 998 -46.31 22.53 -36.05
CA PHE A 998 -47.26 23.45 -36.68
C PHE A 998 -48.23 23.93 -35.62
N SER A 999 -48.23 25.23 -35.34
CA SER A 999 -49.01 25.78 -34.25
C SER A 999 -49.98 26.87 -34.71
N PHE A 1000 -51.18 26.84 -34.15
CA PHE A 1000 -52.14 27.94 -34.19
C PHE A 1000 -52.12 28.66 -32.85
N THR A 1001 -51.97 29.97 -32.88
CA THR A 1001 -51.92 30.81 -31.67
C THR A 1001 -53.06 31.82 -31.64
N HIS A 1002 -53.60 32.03 -30.46
CA HIS A 1002 -54.50 33.14 -30.15
C HIS A 1002 -53.99 33.84 -28.89
N SER A 1003 -53.71 35.12 -28.99
CA SER A 1003 -53.12 35.92 -27.92
C SER A 1003 -53.99 37.14 -27.64
N LEU A 1004 -54.43 37.28 -26.40
CA LEU A 1004 -55.09 38.50 -25.91
C LEU A 1004 -54.05 39.35 -25.19
N VAL A 1005 -53.94 40.62 -25.57
CA VAL A 1005 -53.02 41.60 -24.98
C VAL A 1005 -53.84 42.80 -24.52
N ASN A 1006 -53.90 43.02 -23.21
CA ASN A 1006 -54.74 44.05 -22.60
C ASN A 1006 -53.98 45.36 -22.36
N ASP A 1007 -54.67 46.49 -22.43
CA ASP A 1007 -54.15 47.79 -21.99
C ASP A 1007 -54.17 47.89 -20.46
N ILE A 1008 -52.98 47.90 -19.85
CA ILE A 1008 -52.80 48.04 -18.39
C ILE A 1008 -52.48 49.50 -18.01
N VAL A 1009 -52.26 50.38 -19.00
CA VAL A 1009 -51.69 51.73 -18.80
C VAL A 1009 -52.76 52.79 -18.62
N ASN A 1010 -53.74 52.86 -19.54
CA ASN A 1010 -54.69 53.97 -19.60
C ASN A 1010 -56.12 53.60 -19.20
N LYS A 1011 -56.44 52.30 -19.05
CA LYS A 1011 -57.83 51.77 -18.95
C LYS A 1011 -58.76 52.34 -20.03
N LYS A 1012 -58.19 52.85 -21.14
CA LYS A 1012 -58.83 53.58 -22.25
C LYS A 1012 -58.20 53.25 -23.61
N GLY A 1013 -57.08 52.52 -23.65
CA GLY A 1013 -56.40 52.08 -24.87
C GLY A 1013 -56.98 50.80 -25.47
N LYS A 1014 -56.59 50.49 -26.71
CA LYS A 1014 -57.08 49.36 -27.49
C LYS A 1014 -56.42 48.05 -27.04
N SER A 1015 -57.20 47.07 -26.62
CA SER A 1015 -56.70 45.69 -26.44
C SER A 1015 -56.50 45.01 -27.80
N PHE A 1016 -55.44 44.20 -27.93
CA PHE A 1016 -55.16 43.45 -29.15
C PHE A 1016 -55.61 41.98 -29.00
N SER A 1017 -56.33 41.47 -30.00
CA SER A 1017 -56.62 40.05 -30.15
C SER A 1017 -55.89 39.53 -31.38
N LEU A 1018 -54.78 38.85 -31.16
CA LEU A 1018 -53.88 38.39 -32.20
C LEU A 1018 -54.16 36.93 -32.56
N TYR A 1019 -54.27 36.65 -33.85
CA TYR A 1019 -54.36 35.30 -34.40
C TYR A 1019 -53.08 35.01 -35.17
N GLY A 1020 -52.49 33.85 -34.96
CA GLY A 1020 -51.20 33.53 -35.58
C GLY A 1020 -50.99 32.08 -35.94
N ILE A 1021 -50.00 31.89 -36.81
CA ILE A 1021 -49.50 30.60 -37.25
C ILE A 1021 -47.99 30.58 -37.01
N ASN A 1022 -47.51 29.54 -36.33
CA ASN A 1022 -46.11 29.37 -36.00
C ASN A 1022 -45.61 28.02 -36.49
N TYR A 1023 -44.47 28.04 -37.17
CA TYR A 1023 -43.70 26.86 -37.50
C TYR A 1023 -42.44 26.82 -36.63
N GLN A 1024 -42.16 25.65 -36.05
CA GLN A 1024 -40.92 25.41 -35.31
C GLN A 1024 -40.31 24.08 -35.72
N PHE A 1025 -39.07 24.14 -36.19
CA PHE A 1025 -38.22 22.99 -36.46
C PHE A 1025 -37.36 22.69 -35.24
N GLU A 1026 -37.27 21.42 -34.85
CA GLU A 1026 -36.31 20.95 -33.84
C GLU A 1026 -35.50 19.78 -34.41
N ASN A 1027 -34.18 19.84 -34.26
CA ASN A 1027 -33.27 18.91 -34.90
C ASN A 1027 -33.32 17.48 -34.36
N SER A 1028 -33.76 17.23 -33.13
CA SER A 1028 -34.25 15.91 -32.72
C SER A 1028 -34.80 15.91 -31.29
N LYS A 1029 -35.70 14.97 -31.03
CA LYS A 1029 -36.34 14.73 -29.73
C LYS A 1029 -35.63 13.66 -28.87
N SER A 1030 -34.44 13.20 -29.27
CA SER A 1030 -33.70 12.12 -28.60
C SER A 1030 -33.14 12.52 -27.23
N PHE A 1031 -33.41 11.73 -26.19
CA PHE A 1031 -32.96 12.00 -24.82
C PHE A 1031 -31.42 11.89 -24.63
N SER A 1032 -30.71 11.31 -25.59
CA SER A 1032 -29.25 11.09 -25.56
C SER A 1032 -28.45 12.11 -26.38
N GLN A 1033 -29.07 13.19 -26.84
CA GLN A 1033 -28.46 14.09 -27.79
C GLN A 1033 -27.56 15.15 -27.14
N VAL A 1034 -26.31 15.19 -27.61
CA VAL A 1034 -25.29 16.14 -27.16
C VAL A 1034 -25.53 17.55 -27.71
N LEU A 1035 -25.99 17.69 -28.97
CA LEU A 1035 -26.27 18.98 -29.60
C LEU A 1035 -27.72 19.06 -30.07
N SER A 1036 -28.51 19.97 -29.48
CA SER A 1036 -29.86 20.29 -29.91
C SER A 1036 -29.90 21.68 -30.52
N TYR A 1037 -30.65 21.88 -31.59
CA TYR A 1037 -30.91 23.19 -32.17
C TYR A 1037 -32.32 23.24 -32.73
N SER A 1038 -32.94 24.41 -32.61
CA SER A 1038 -34.24 24.66 -33.18
C SER A 1038 -34.32 26.06 -33.78
N GLY A 1039 -35.21 26.19 -34.74
CA GLY A 1039 -35.57 27.46 -35.36
C GLY A 1039 -37.07 27.57 -35.38
N ASN A 1040 -37.60 28.74 -35.03
CA ASN A 1040 -39.01 29.04 -35.15
C ASN A 1040 -39.21 30.32 -35.97
N PHE A 1041 -40.35 30.34 -36.65
CA PHE A 1041 -40.82 31.48 -37.40
C PHE A 1041 -42.34 31.53 -37.31
N GLY A 1042 -42.86 32.72 -37.09
CA GLY A 1042 -44.26 32.92 -36.78
C GLY A 1042 -44.79 34.24 -37.29
N PHE A 1043 -46.08 34.23 -37.63
CA PHE A 1043 -46.83 35.43 -38.00
C PHE A 1043 -48.07 35.55 -37.14
N GLU A 1044 -48.38 36.79 -36.74
CA GLU A 1044 -49.55 37.13 -35.94
C GLU A 1044 -50.21 38.39 -36.51
N THR A 1045 -51.54 38.49 -36.42
CA THR A 1045 -52.30 39.66 -36.89
C THR A 1045 -53.49 39.96 -36.00
N ASP A 1046 -53.79 41.25 -35.82
CA ASP A 1046 -55.04 41.75 -35.22
C ASP A 1046 -56.13 42.02 -36.29
N ARG A 1047 -55.91 41.55 -37.53
CA ARG A 1047 -56.64 41.80 -38.79
C ARG A 1047 -56.26 43.09 -39.52
N ASN A 1048 -55.65 44.06 -38.86
CA ASN A 1048 -55.25 45.33 -39.48
C ASN A 1048 -53.73 45.43 -39.66
N ASN A 1049 -52.99 44.96 -38.65
CA ASN A 1049 -51.54 44.99 -38.60
C ASN A 1049 -50.99 43.55 -38.59
N TYR A 1050 -49.76 43.42 -39.08
CA TYR A 1050 -49.06 42.13 -39.18
C TYR A 1050 -47.75 42.19 -38.42
N PHE A 1051 -47.52 41.17 -37.60
CA PHE A 1051 -46.32 41.03 -36.78
C PHE A 1051 -45.65 39.69 -37.08
N PHE A 1052 -44.33 39.67 -36.98
CA PHE A 1052 -43.55 38.45 -37.15
C PHE A 1052 -42.74 38.16 -35.89
N GLN A 1053 -42.41 36.89 -35.72
CA GLN A 1053 -41.46 36.45 -34.70
C GLN A 1053 -40.50 35.43 -35.30
N LEU A 1054 -39.23 35.57 -34.95
CA LEU A 1054 -38.19 34.64 -35.36
C LEU A 1054 -37.34 34.29 -34.15
N GLY A 1055 -36.97 33.02 -34.04
CA GLY A 1055 -36.16 32.53 -32.95
C GLY A 1055 -35.27 31.40 -33.41
N ILE A 1056 -34.03 31.42 -32.94
CA ILE A 1056 -33.10 30.30 -33.06
C ILE A 1056 -32.55 29.99 -31.69
N GLN A 1057 -32.37 28.71 -31.39
CA GLN A 1057 -31.73 28.28 -30.16
C GLN A 1057 -30.89 27.06 -30.41
N GLY A 1058 -29.79 26.94 -29.67
CA GLY A 1058 -28.88 25.81 -29.68
C GLY A 1058 -28.43 25.48 -28.28
N SER A 1059 -28.33 24.20 -27.94
CA SER A 1059 -27.82 23.74 -26.66
C SER A 1059 -26.86 22.58 -26.83
N TYR A 1060 -25.79 22.58 -26.02
CA TYR A 1060 -24.75 21.57 -25.98
C TYR A 1060 -24.67 20.95 -24.59
N ASN A 1061 -25.03 19.68 -24.49
CA ASN A 1061 -25.06 18.88 -23.28
C ASN A 1061 -23.79 18.03 -23.14
N LEU A 1062 -23.02 18.28 -22.08
CA LEU A 1062 -21.90 17.45 -21.62
C LEU A 1062 -22.30 16.74 -20.31
N GLU A 1063 -21.62 15.65 -19.95
CA GLU A 1063 -22.00 14.79 -18.80
C GLU A 1063 -22.32 15.53 -17.49
N ASN A 1064 -21.69 16.68 -17.24
CA ASN A 1064 -21.91 17.48 -16.02
C ASN A 1064 -22.15 18.97 -16.31
N SER A 1065 -22.38 19.38 -17.56
CA SER A 1065 -22.60 20.78 -17.90
C SER A 1065 -23.49 20.94 -19.13
N LEU A 1066 -24.33 21.97 -19.10
CA LEU A 1066 -25.18 22.36 -20.23
C LEU A 1066 -24.81 23.79 -20.61
N PHE A 1067 -24.61 24.02 -21.91
CA PHE A 1067 -24.48 25.36 -22.48
C PHE A 1067 -25.62 25.57 -23.47
N ALA A 1068 -26.31 26.71 -23.42
CA ALA A 1068 -27.33 27.03 -24.40
C ALA A 1068 -27.23 28.49 -24.84
N LEU A 1069 -27.49 28.72 -26.12
CA LEU A 1069 -27.54 30.04 -26.75
C LEU A 1069 -28.89 30.18 -27.44
N ASN A 1070 -29.61 31.27 -27.19
CA ASN A 1070 -30.84 31.58 -27.90
C ASN A 1070 -30.80 33.01 -28.43
N TYR A 1071 -31.40 33.20 -29.60
CA TYR A 1071 -31.68 34.50 -30.18
C TYR A 1071 -33.15 34.54 -30.56
N LYS A 1072 -33.85 35.60 -30.18
CA LYS A 1072 -35.26 35.80 -30.49
C LYS A 1072 -35.49 37.25 -30.89
N THR A 1073 -36.26 37.45 -31.95
CA THR A 1073 -36.84 38.73 -32.31
C THR A 1073 -38.36 38.62 -32.32
N SER A 1074 -39.03 39.52 -31.60
CA SER A 1074 -40.49 39.53 -31.50
C SER A 1074 -41.00 40.93 -31.15
N PRO A 1075 -42.26 41.26 -31.47
CA PRO A 1075 -42.88 42.50 -31.01
C PRO A 1075 -42.90 42.54 -29.47
N VAL A 1076 -42.74 43.73 -28.92
CA VAL A 1076 -42.89 43.98 -27.48
C VAL A 1076 -44.35 43.74 -27.10
N ARG A 1077 -44.59 42.81 -26.17
CA ARG A 1077 -45.92 42.21 -25.90
C ARG A 1077 -46.80 43.09 -25.01
N ASN A 1078 -47.09 44.32 -25.43
CA ASN A 1078 -48.10 45.21 -24.84
C ASN A 1078 -48.68 46.15 -25.91
N ASN A 1079 -49.71 46.93 -25.54
CA ASN A 1079 -50.39 47.83 -26.47
C ASN A 1079 -49.45 48.83 -27.16
N VAL A 1080 -48.58 49.52 -26.42
CA VAL A 1080 -47.63 50.49 -27.01
C VAL A 1080 -46.67 49.80 -27.97
N GLY A 1081 -46.16 48.62 -27.61
CA GLY A 1081 -45.25 47.85 -28.46
C GLY A 1081 -45.87 47.43 -29.80
N PHE A 1082 -47.17 47.11 -29.82
CA PHE A 1082 -47.88 46.78 -31.05
C PHE A 1082 -48.30 48.00 -31.86
N GLU A 1083 -48.69 49.11 -31.22
CA GLU A 1083 -49.04 50.37 -31.90
C GLU A 1083 -47.82 51.01 -32.59
N ASP A 1084 -46.66 51.01 -31.92
CA ASP A 1084 -45.43 51.64 -32.41
C ASP A 1084 -44.54 50.70 -33.24
N PHE A 1085 -45.01 49.48 -33.54
CA PHE A 1085 -44.22 48.43 -34.20
C PHE A 1085 -42.85 48.22 -33.54
N LEU A 1086 -42.82 48.23 -32.21
CA LEU A 1086 -41.60 48.11 -31.43
C LEU A 1086 -41.22 46.64 -31.28
N TYR A 1087 -39.98 46.31 -31.66
CA TYR A 1087 -39.43 44.96 -31.56
C TYR A 1087 -38.31 44.89 -30.55
N VAL A 1088 -38.22 43.73 -29.88
CA VAL A 1088 -37.08 43.37 -29.03
C VAL A 1088 -36.29 42.24 -29.69
N ASN A 1089 -34.97 42.41 -29.72
CA ASN A 1089 -34.00 41.39 -30.12
C ASN A 1089 -33.27 40.92 -28.86
N THR A 1090 -33.60 39.72 -28.42
CA THR A 1090 -33.04 39.10 -27.21
C THR A 1090 -32.00 38.07 -27.61
N LEU A 1091 -30.78 38.20 -27.07
CA LEU A 1091 -29.74 37.19 -27.11
C LEU A 1091 -29.51 36.67 -25.69
N GLY A 1092 -29.71 35.39 -25.45
CA GLY A 1092 -29.48 34.76 -24.16
C GLY A 1092 -28.42 33.67 -24.24
N CYS A 1093 -27.60 33.59 -23.19
CA CYS A 1093 -26.54 32.61 -23.00
C CYS A 1093 -26.70 31.97 -21.62
N TYR A 1094 -27.00 30.68 -21.59
CA TYR A 1094 -27.18 29.89 -20.38
C TYR A 1094 -26.03 28.91 -20.22
N TYR A 1095 -25.50 28.81 -18.99
CA TYR A 1095 -24.51 27.83 -18.60
C TYR A 1095 -24.92 27.17 -17.28
N GLU A 1096 -24.85 25.86 -17.23
CA GLU A 1096 -25.09 25.06 -16.02
C GLU A 1096 -23.92 24.11 -15.79
N LYS A 1097 -23.50 23.98 -14.53
CA LYS A 1097 -22.46 23.04 -14.10
C LYS A 1097 -22.90 22.31 -12.84
N ASN A 1098 -22.91 20.98 -12.95
CA ASN A 1098 -23.10 20.08 -11.82
C ASN A 1098 -21.73 19.61 -11.31
N PHE A 1099 -21.38 19.98 -10.07
CA PHE A 1099 -20.14 19.54 -9.45
C PHE A 1099 -20.36 18.20 -8.75
N LYS A 1100 -19.42 17.25 -8.92
CA LYS A 1100 -19.48 15.88 -8.34
C LYS A 1100 -19.53 15.84 -6.80
N ASN A 1101 -19.55 17.01 -6.15
CA ASN A 1101 -19.87 17.26 -4.76
C ASN A 1101 -21.16 18.10 -4.63
N LYS A 1102 -22.32 17.46 -4.85
CA LYS A 1102 -23.67 17.94 -4.46
C LYS A 1102 -24.16 19.30 -5.03
N ILE A 1103 -23.32 20.22 -5.49
CA ILE A 1103 -23.67 21.61 -5.85
C ILE A 1103 -23.99 21.72 -7.35
N ASN A 1104 -25.11 22.39 -7.68
CA ASN A 1104 -25.45 22.82 -9.05
C ASN A 1104 -25.33 24.34 -9.15
N THR A 1105 -24.56 24.84 -10.11
CA THR A 1105 -24.42 26.27 -10.39
C THR A 1105 -24.96 26.59 -11.78
N THR A 1106 -25.73 27.67 -11.90
CA THR A 1106 -26.22 28.18 -13.18
C THR A 1106 -25.82 29.64 -13.37
N ALA A 1107 -25.60 30.04 -14.62
CA ALA A 1107 -25.33 31.39 -15.04
C ALA A 1107 -26.16 31.69 -16.30
N TYR A 1108 -26.87 32.80 -16.33
CA TYR A 1108 -27.68 33.24 -17.45
C TYR A 1108 -27.37 34.70 -17.77
N LEU A 1109 -26.88 34.95 -18.99
CA LEU A 1109 -26.66 36.29 -19.53
C LEU A 1109 -27.70 36.55 -20.60
N GLU A 1110 -28.52 37.58 -20.43
CA GLU A 1110 -29.51 38.05 -21.39
C GLU A 1110 -29.14 39.45 -21.84
N THR A 1111 -29.20 39.70 -23.15
CA THR A 1111 -29.03 41.03 -23.73
C THR A 1111 -30.22 41.34 -24.62
N ASN A 1112 -30.88 42.46 -24.37
CA ASN A 1112 -32.02 42.92 -25.16
C ASN A 1112 -31.64 44.20 -25.92
N TYR A 1113 -32.02 44.28 -27.19
CA TYR A 1113 -31.93 45.48 -28.01
C TYR A 1113 -33.30 45.79 -28.63
N TYR A 1114 -33.80 46.97 -28.34
CA TYR A 1114 -35.11 47.44 -28.78
C TYR A 1114 -34.96 48.34 -30.01
N THR A 1115 -35.97 48.37 -30.88
CA THR A 1115 -35.92 49.14 -32.14
C THR A 1115 -36.00 50.66 -31.95
N ASP A 1116 -36.22 51.14 -30.74
CA ASP A 1116 -36.14 52.55 -30.32
C ASP A 1116 -34.73 52.92 -29.78
N ASP A 1117 -33.70 52.15 -30.14
CA ASP A 1117 -32.29 52.37 -29.80
C ASP A 1117 -31.91 52.21 -28.32
N ASN A 1118 -32.78 51.59 -27.52
CA ASN A 1118 -32.47 51.20 -26.15
C ASN A 1118 -31.92 49.75 -26.06
N SER A 1119 -31.16 49.48 -25.01
CA SER A 1119 -30.61 48.14 -24.75
C SER A 1119 -30.38 47.87 -23.27
N ASP A 1120 -30.58 46.62 -22.84
CA ASP A 1120 -30.22 46.15 -21.51
C ASP A 1120 -29.43 44.85 -21.54
N ILE A 1121 -28.62 44.64 -20.50
CA ILE A 1121 -27.84 43.44 -20.26
C ILE A 1121 -28.10 42.98 -18.83
N THR A 1122 -28.52 41.73 -18.67
CA THR A 1122 -28.82 41.09 -17.38
C THR A 1122 -27.99 39.84 -17.19
N LEU A 1123 -27.23 39.76 -16.09
CA LEU A 1123 -26.49 38.58 -15.65
C LEU A 1123 -27.13 38.02 -14.38
N SER A 1124 -27.60 36.77 -14.43
CA SER A 1124 -28.14 36.03 -13.29
C SER A 1124 -27.25 34.84 -12.96
N LEU A 1125 -26.93 34.67 -11.68
CA LEU A 1125 -26.13 33.57 -11.14
C LEU A 1125 -26.95 32.85 -10.06
N SER A 1126 -26.88 31.53 -10.01
CA SER A 1126 -27.55 30.72 -8.99
C SER A 1126 -26.68 29.55 -8.54
N ILE A 1127 -26.70 29.25 -7.25
CA ILE A 1127 -26.03 28.13 -6.61
C ILE A 1127 -27.05 27.34 -5.79
N ASN A 1128 -27.14 26.04 -6.04
CA ASN A 1128 -28.07 25.13 -5.39
C ASN A 1128 -27.30 24.04 -4.64
N TYR A 1129 -27.58 23.86 -3.35
CA TYR A 1129 -26.94 22.85 -2.48
C TYR A 1129 -28.00 21.91 -1.86
N PRO A 1130 -27.93 20.58 -2.08
CA PRO A 1130 -28.87 19.61 -1.56
C PRO A 1130 -28.59 19.31 -0.09
N VAL A 1131 -29.56 19.64 0.76
CA VAL A 1131 -29.50 19.49 2.21
C VAL A 1131 -30.01 18.12 2.65
N TYR A 1132 -31.05 17.61 1.99
CA TYR A 1132 -31.67 16.33 2.33
C TYR A 1132 -32.10 15.56 1.09
N LYS A 1133 -31.83 14.25 1.05
CA LYS A 1133 -32.24 13.35 -0.03
C LYS A 1133 -32.81 12.05 0.53
N TYR A 1134 -34.03 11.72 0.13
CA TYR A 1134 -34.71 10.48 0.52
C TYR A 1134 -35.40 9.85 -0.69
N GLY A 1135 -34.85 8.74 -1.18
CA GLY A 1135 -35.25 8.13 -2.44
C GLY A 1135 -35.15 9.13 -3.60
N ASN A 1136 -36.29 9.38 -4.24
CA ASN A 1136 -36.45 10.28 -5.38
C ASN A 1136 -36.69 11.76 -5.00
N ASN A 1137 -36.76 12.05 -3.69
CA ASN A 1137 -37.01 13.39 -3.14
C ASN A 1137 -35.69 14.09 -2.80
N ILE A 1138 -35.56 15.36 -3.16
CA ILE A 1138 -34.39 16.19 -2.92
C ILE A 1138 -34.84 17.57 -2.41
N PHE A 1139 -34.30 17.99 -1.26
CA PHE A 1139 -34.45 19.34 -0.73
C PHE A 1139 -33.13 20.08 -0.87
N ARG A 1140 -33.17 21.32 -1.36
CA ARG A 1140 -32.00 22.18 -1.60
C ARG A 1140 -32.17 23.54 -0.95
N THR A 1141 -31.05 24.09 -0.51
CA THR A 1141 -30.89 25.53 -0.29
C THR A 1141 -30.40 26.17 -1.58
N VAL A 1142 -30.93 27.34 -1.91
CA VAL A 1142 -30.64 28.06 -3.14
C VAL A 1142 -30.18 29.47 -2.78
N ALA A 1143 -29.16 29.96 -3.48
CA ALA A 1143 -28.73 31.36 -3.46
C ALA A 1143 -28.71 31.88 -4.90
N GLU A 1144 -29.29 33.05 -5.14
CA GLU A 1144 -29.39 33.67 -6.46
C GLU A 1144 -28.93 35.13 -6.39
N SER A 1145 -28.30 35.62 -7.46
CA SER A 1145 -27.82 36.99 -7.61
C SER A 1145 -28.01 37.43 -9.05
N THR A 1146 -28.63 38.58 -9.27
CA THR A 1146 -28.89 39.13 -10.60
C THR A 1146 -28.44 40.58 -10.66
N HIS A 1147 -27.79 40.94 -11.76
CA HIS A 1147 -27.33 42.29 -12.05
C HIS A 1147 -27.76 42.70 -13.45
N SER A 1148 -28.36 43.88 -13.58
CA SER A 1148 -28.89 44.42 -14.83
C SER A 1148 -28.38 45.84 -15.07
N ILE A 1149 -27.98 46.13 -16.31
CA ILE A 1149 -27.51 47.44 -16.77
C ILE A 1149 -28.27 47.80 -18.04
N GLY A 1150 -28.90 48.97 -18.05
CA GLY A 1150 -29.69 49.49 -19.17
C GLY A 1150 -29.13 50.80 -19.74
N SER A 1151 -29.55 51.15 -20.95
CA SER A 1151 -29.20 52.42 -21.59
C SER A 1151 -30.00 53.62 -21.07
N ALA A 1152 -31.14 53.39 -20.41
CA ALA A 1152 -32.00 54.41 -19.81
C ALA A 1152 -32.78 53.85 -18.60
N ASP A 1153 -33.48 54.72 -17.88
CA ASP A 1153 -34.43 54.35 -16.82
C ASP A 1153 -35.86 54.47 -17.34
N LEU A 1154 -36.52 53.33 -17.59
CA LEU A 1154 -37.88 53.21 -18.12
C LEU A 1154 -38.77 52.42 -17.15
N ASN A 1155 -39.87 53.04 -16.71
CA ASN A 1155 -40.80 52.49 -15.72
C ASN A 1155 -41.89 51.60 -16.34
N GLY A 1156 -41.49 50.56 -17.08
CA GLY A 1156 -42.36 49.41 -17.40
C GLY A 1156 -43.08 49.45 -18.75
N ILE A 1157 -43.29 50.61 -19.37
CA ILE A 1157 -43.91 50.76 -20.69
C ILE A 1157 -43.05 51.69 -21.56
N PRO A 1158 -42.75 51.34 -22.83
CA PRO A 1158 -43.14 50.10 -23.51
C PRO A 1158 -42.43 48.85 -22.97
N TYR A 1159 -41.41 48.98 -22.13
CA TYR A 1159 -40.80 47.87 -21.40
C TYR A 1159 -40.09 48.42 -20.17
N TRP A 1160 -39.73 47.53 -19.24
CA TRP A 1160 -39.02 47.88 -18.02
C TRP A 1160 -37.52 47.87 -18.27
N MET A 1161 -36.81 48.94 -17.92
CA MET A 1161 -35.34 49.05 -18.01
C MET A 1161 -34.81 49.97 -16.92
N THR A 1162 -33.64 49.67 -16.35
CA THR A 1162 -32.95 50.57 -15.40
C THR A 1162 -31.46 50.65 -15.72
N THR A 1163 -30.87 51.82 -15.55
CA THR A 1163 -29.44 52.10 -15.78
C THR A 1163 -28.53 51.19 -14.95
N ASN A 1164 -28.92 50.86 -13.72
CA ASN A 1164 -28.23 49.88 -12.89
C ASN A 1164 -29.17 49.29 -11.83
N ARG A 1165 -29.29 47.96 -11.77
CA ARG A 1165 -30.02 47.24 -10.72
C ARG A 1165 -29.26 45.98 -10.31
N HIS A 1166 -29.26 45.71 -9.01
CA HIS A 1166 -28.72 44.48 -8.46
C HIS A 1166 -29.66 43.94 -7.40
N PHE A 1167 -30.01 42.66 -7.49
CA PHE A 1167 -30.70 41.96 -6.40
C PHE A 1167 -30.07 40.60 -6.12
N ALA A 1168 -30.03 40.21 -4.86
CA ALA A 1168 -29.50 38.92 -4.42
C ALA A 1168 -30.28 38.38 -3.24
N GLY A 1169 -30.38 37.06 -3.15
CA GLY A 1169 -31.28 36.41 -2.21
C GLY A 1169 -31.04 34.93 -2.03
N GLY A 1170 -31.78 34.33 -1.12
CA GLY A 1170 -31.66 32.93 -0.75
C GLY A 1170 -33.02 32.30 -0.43
N GLY A 1171 -33.10 30.98 -0.50
CA GLY A 1171 -34.35 30.27 -0.27
C GLY A 1171 -34.22 28.74 -0.28
N LEU A 1172 -35.37 28.07 -0.36
CA LEU A 1172 -35.47 26.62 -0.35
C LEU A 1172 -36.14 26.12 -1.63
N GLN A 1173 -35.69 24.96 -2.08
CA GLN A 1173 -36.23 24.27 -3.25
C GLN A 1173 -36.48 22.80 -2.93
N TYR A 1174 -37.62 22.27 -3.37
CA TYR A 1174 -37.97 20.86 -3.33
C TYR A 1174 -38.04 20.30 -4.75
N GLN A 1175 -37.47 19.11 -4.96
CA GLN A 1175 -37.52 18.38 -6.22
C GLN A 1175 -37.89 16.91 -6.00
N LEU A 1176 -38.80 16.38 -6.82
CA LEU A 1176 -39.07 14.95 -6.98
C LEU A 1176 -38.77 14.53 -8.42
N ASN A 1177 -38.04 13.43 -8.60
CA ASN A 1177 -37.79 12.85 -9.92
C ASN A 1177 -37.91 11.32 -9.85
N THR A 1178 -38.94 10.73 -10.44
CA THR A 1178 -39.07 9.27 -10.51
C THR A 1178 -38.40 8.70 -11.77
N ASP A 1179 -38.36 7.37 -11.95
CA ASP A 1179 -37.72 6.70 -13.11
C ASP A 1179 -38.01 7.45 -14.43
N ILE A 1180 -37.09 7.36 -15.41
CA ILE A 1180 -36.88 8.19 -16.63
C ILE A 1180 -38.15 8.78 -17.29
N ASP A 1181 -39.31 8.16 -17.13
CA ASP A 1181 -40.54 8.52 -17.82
C ASP A 1181 -41.75 8.88 -16.90
N LYS A 1182 -41.58 9.13 -15.58
CA LYS A 1182 -42.71 9.54 -14.71
C LYS A 1182 -42.36 10.61 -13.65
N THR A 1183 -43.32 11.49 -13.44
CA THR A 1183 -43.44 12.58 -12.44
C THR A 1183 -42.16 13.37 -12.11
N PHE A 1184 -42.10 14.60 -12.60
CA PHE A 1184 -41.17 15.63 -12.15
C PHE A 1184 -41.93 16.73 -11.40
N ILE A 1185 -41.46 17.07 -10.21
CA ILE A 1185 -41.98 18.19 -9.41
C ILE A 1185 -40.79 19.04 -8.98
N LEU A 1186 -40.91 20.36 -9.13
CA LEU A 1186 -39.98 21.36 -8.62
C LEU A 1186 -40.79 22.50 -7.99
N LEU A 1187 -40.52 22.82 -6.74
CA LEU A 1187 -41.11 23.95 -6.02
C LEU A 1187 -39.97 24.77 -5.42
N ASP A 1188 -40.00 26.09 -5.53
CA ASP A 1188 -39.09 26.97 -4.79
C ASP A 1188 -39.78 28.20 -4.19
N GLY A 1189 -39.21 28.68 -3.09
CA GLY A 1189 -39.57 29.92 -2.43
C GLY A 1189 -38.30 30.67 -2.04
N MET A 1190 -38.19 31.91 -2.50
CA MET A 1190 -36.99 32.74 -2.41
C MET A 1190 -37.30 34.11 -1.82
N TYR A 1191 -36.34 34.67 -1.08
CA TYR A 1191 -36.39 36.03 -0.54
C TYR A 1191 -35.16 36.82 -0.98
N PHE A 1192 -35.36 38.03 -1.50
CA PHE A 1192 -34.35 38.85 -2.15
C PHE A 1192 -34.23 40.23 -1.52
N TYR A 1193 -33.00 40.75 -1.49
CA TYR A 1193 -32.71 42.18 -1.37
C TYR A 1193 -32.43 42.76 -2.75
N ASP A 1194 -33.01 43.92 -3.07
CA ASP A 1194 -33.00 44.60 -4.36
C ASP A 1194 -32.60 46.07 -4.19
N SER A 1195 -31.59 46.50 -4.94
CA SER A 1195 -31.11 47.90 -4.92
C SER A 1195 -32.16 48.90 -5.38
N TYR A 1196 -33.16 48.47 -6.16
CA TYR A 1196 -34.23 49.33 -6.66
C TYR A 1196 -35.47 49.33 -5.75
N SER A 1197 -35.81 48.18 -5.17
CA SER A 1197 -37.12 47.95 -4.55
C SER A 1197 -37.07 47.49 -3.09
N SER A 1198 -35.89 47.49 -2.46
CA SER A 1198 -35.64 46.97 -1.10
C SER A 1198 -35.77 45.45 -0.97
N TYR A 1199 -36.93 44.88 -0.65
CA TYR A 1199 -37.05 43.44 -0.40
C TYR A 1199 -38.27 42.84 -1.07
N PHE A 1200 -38.13 41.66 -1.69
CA PHE A 1200 -39.26 40.95 -2.30
C PHE A 1200 -39.14 39.43 -2.19
N SER A 1201 -40.27 38.74 -2.32
CA SER A 1201 -40.34 37.27 -2.36
C SER A 1201 -40.73 36.76 -3.75
N ARG A 1202 -40.24 35.57 -4.12
CA ARG A 1202 -40.60 34.87 -5.36
C ARG A 1202 -40.93 33.41 -5.08
N TYR A 1203 -41.98 32.90 -5.71
CA TYR A 1203 -42.37 31.50 -5.65
C TYR A 1203 -42.46 30.89 -7.05
N ARG A 1204 -41.82 29.73 -7.27
CA ARG A 1204 -41.92 28.98 -8.52
C ARG A 1204 -42.43 27.57 -8.31
N ALA A 1205 -43.21 27.10 -9.26
CA ALA A 1205 -43.65 25.71 -9.35
C ALA A 1205 -43.48 25.19 -10.78
N LYS A 1206 -42.97 23.97 -10.94
CA LYS A 1206 -42.89 23.26 -12.22
C LYS A 1206 -43.24 21.80 -12.01
N LEU A 1207 -44.26 21.32 -12.72
CA LEU A 1207 -44.82 19.99 -12.59
C LEU A 1207 -44.93 19.35 -13.97
N ASN A 1208 -44.51 18.10 -14.11
CA ASN A 1208 -44.73 17.28 -15.29
C ASN A 1208 -45.23 15.91 -14.85
N PHE A 1209 -46.45 15.57 -15.25
CA PHE A 1209 -47.12 14.32 -14.91
C PHE A 1209 -47.52 13.59 -16.18
N HIS A 1210 -47.19 12.30 -16.28
CA HIS A 1210 -47.65 11.47 -17.39
C HIS A 1210 -48.91 10.69 -16.97
N LEU A 1211 -50.06 11.03 -17.55
CA LEU A 1211 -51.34 10.36 -17.34
C LEU A 1211 -51.52 9.22 -18.36
N ARG A 1212 -51.90 8.02 -17.91
CA ARG A 1212 -52.09 6.83 -18.78
C ARG A 1212 -50.84 6.56 -19.68
N LYS A 1213 -50.96 5.76 -20.75
CA LYS A 1213 -49.82 5.46 -21.65
C LYS A 1213 -49.43 6.63 -22.56
N ASN A 1214 -50.39 7.47 -22.97
CA ASN A 1214 -50.21 8.40 -24.10
C ASN A 1214 -50.42 9.90 -23.77
N PHE A 1215 -50.65 10.30 -22.51
CA PHE A 1215 -50.87 11.71 -22.16
C PHE A 1215 -49.81 12.25 -21.20
N THR A 1216 -49.45 13.52 -21.37
CA THR A 1216 -48.55 14.27 -20.48
C THR A 1216 -49.15 15.63 -20.15
N ILE A 1217 -49.23 15.96 -18.86
CA ILE A 1217 -49.60 17.28 -18.34
C ILE A 1217 -48.33 18.01 -17.89
N ASN A 1218 -48.21 19.27 -18.29
CA ASN A 1218 -47.17 20.19 -17.84
C ASN A 1218 -47.82 21.38 -17.15
N PHE A 1219 -47.27 21.80 -16.03
CA PHE A 1219 -47.64 23.04 -15.36
C PHE A 1219 -46.36 23.78 -14.94
N SER A 1220 -46.31 25.09 -15.13
CA SER A 1220 -45.26 25.93 -14.56
C SER A 1220 -45.80 27.30 -14.18
N GLY A 1221 -45.41 27.84 -13.03
CA GLY A 1221 -45.81 29.18 -12.59
C GLY A 1221 -44.70 29.87 -11.81
N GLU A 1222 -44.67 31.20 -11.92
CA GLU A 1222 -43.75 32.09 -11.21
C GLU A 1222 -44.54 33.32 -10.72
N LEU A 1223 -44.45 33.57 -9.42
CA LEU A 1223 -45.19 34.62 -8.70
C LEU A 1223 -44.20 35.49 -7.91
N PHE A 1224 -44.25 36.79 -8.11
CA PHE A 1224 -43.50 37.80 -7.35
C PHE A 1224 -44.43 38.51 -6.38
N GLN A 1225 -44.01 38.62 -5.12
CA GLN A 1225 -44.75 39.33 -4.08
C GLN A 1225 -44.02 40.64 -3.76
N HIS A 1226 -44.39 41.72 -4.45
CA HIS A 1226 -43.84 43.06 -4.25
C HIS A 1226 -44.70 44.15 -4.88
N ASP A 1227 -44.78 45.34 -4.26
CA ASP A 1227 -45.58 46.44 -4.77
C ASP A 1227 -44.98 47.09 -6.02
N LEU A 1228 -43.67 47.06 -6.21
CA LEU A 1228 -42.97 47.65 -7.38
C LEU A 1228 -42.65 46.68 -8.53
N TYR A 1229 -42.94 45.38 -8.41
CA TYR A 1229 -42.71 44.41 -9.50
C TYR A 1229 -44.00 44.11 -10.27
N TYR A 1230 -43.87 43.94 -11.59
CA TYR A 1230 -44.99 44.04 -12.54
C TYR A 1230 -45.17 42.81 -13.46
N SER A 1231 -44.80 41.59 -13.04
CA SER A 1231 -45.02 40.39 -13.89
C SER A 1231 -45.11 39.08 -13.11
N ASN A 1232 -46.24 38.36 -13.20
CA ASN A 1232 -46.38 36.95 -12.82
C ASN A 1232 -46.78 36.12 -14.04
N THR A 1233 -46.30 34.88 -14.12
CA THR A 1233 -46.54 33.99 -15.27
C THR A 1233 -47.07 32.64 -14.82
N PHE A 1234 -48.14 32.14 -15.47
CA PHE A 1234 -48.70 30.81 -15.26
C PHE A 1234 -48.86 30.10 -16.60
N ASN A 1235 -48.46 28.83 -16.69
CA ASN A 1235 -48.48 28.03 -17.90
C ASN A 1235 -49.02 26.64 -17.61
N ILE A 1236 -49.96 26.19 -18.42
CA ILE A 1236 -50.51 24.84 -18.39
C ILE A 1236 -50.48 24.24 -19.79
N GLY A 1237 -50.07 22.97 -19.90
CA GLY A 1237 -50.01 22.27 -21.16
C GLY A 1237 -50.43 20.80 -21.06
N LEU A 1238 -51.03 20.29 -22.13
CA LEU A 1238 -51.44 18.89 -22.30
C LEU A 1238 -50.93 18.37 -23.65
N SER A 1239 -50.20 17.27 -23.62
CA SER A 1239 -49.70 16.58 -24.81
C SER A 1239 -50.33 15.19 -24.93
N TYR A 1240 -50.74 14.81 -26.13
CA TYR A 1240 -51.25 13.49 -26.48
C TYR A 1240 -50.39 12.87 -27.59
N TYR A 1241 -49.75 11.74 -27.30
CA TYR A 1241 -48.90 10.99 -28.24
C TYR A 1241 -49.77 10.03 -29.05
N ILE A 1242 -49.73 10.19 -30.37
CA ILE A 1242 -50.48 9.39 -31.34
C ILE A 1242 -49.77 8.03 -31.43
N PRO A 1243 -50.38 6.92 -30.99
CA PRO A 1243 -49.73 5.61 -30.92
C PRO A 1243 -49.24 5.09 -32.27
#